data_AF-A0A0W0ZXI9-F1
#
_entry.id   AF-A0A0W0ZXI9-F1
#
_cell.length_a   1.000
_cell.length_b   1.000
_cell.length_c   1.000
_cell.angle_alpha   90.00
_cell.angle_beta   90.00
_cell.angle_gamma   90.00
#
_symmetry.space_group_name_H-M   'P 1'
#
loop_
_entity.id
_entity.type
_entity.pdbx_description
1 polymer ?
#
loop_
_entity_poly.entity_id
_entity_poly.type
_entity_poly.pdbx_seq_one_letter_code
_entity_poly.pdbx_strand_id
1 'polypeptide(L)'
;MVIVIGAGPSGLYTAIQLKKAGVEDVVVYDPRAGEYVRPGHINSTVLERAECGVGIKFNFPNNKTAHIKDVERLLWKHALSLSISVEQKTFVGFNPEPKGLIVVDKEGKEEVIACDYVMDCTGSKRLVVNAVNEFSQNTIKPFKTSLVTEDVTVQNHLLAYVKIDPRSLKVSNNVRPTPMDISGTSPLEFVRGIERLRQFGWHEFAWPRCYNMPFGKDKVCFYVEAPDDLLSEQKEAWLQAVLETRTGDDGISFQLLPDSKKYKSKPRLTTFSVNPRELSPFSHQEQGLPTVITQGDTQIDPNYFLAHGIIDSFDRIDQMIKGMKISDGKINYFQQQDYEHDVQHDLEKHREELIAHYKERKEYFIAWLQKAKNYYELAGERTRLPEEKLLFAERLKEIEGRIAYHNALKIIREKISIVPKLLDLIEAKERLMFSLQELPSPSKEREDASRKLKLLQPMLQDVGEKLYEEDNFCLALEAYQEALNLSRMQVPREETIEVLLRSKIISCFRKLHLHDKILSEARDVLDACAPGGEIQKEIILNGIKAVMEELLSNEKDNQIVAKMSLRMVAKFFCQYQELIQQHLGQDLDAERLEMISILGNCNSLREQGGELFEQGKFDLALNTYQDALLTHRLSTYPSSIDWEGSLCASMMVVYRKTNRFSEGLPFANEILLNPDLPIEAKKKILFHVVKGGVNAINIMRENQPDLSLMKEIQQLYIRHKEFLKSELQGSLRSELNILDSLFGAVVSKSIVVNLS
;
A
#
# COMPACT_ATOMS: atom_id res chain seq x y z
N MET A 1 -27.80 -19.43 40.89
CA MET A 1 -27.41 -18.03 41.23
C MET A 1 -27.02 -17.29 39.95
N VAL A 2 -27.39 -16.00 39.82
CA VAL A 2 -27.00 -15.14 38.69
C VAL A 2 -26.12 -14.00 39.17
N ILE A 3 -24.97 -13.82 38.53
CA ILE A 3 -24.04 -12.72 38.82
C ILE A 3 -24.05 -11.71 37.68
N VAL A 4 -24.08 -10.42 38.01
CA VAL A 4 -23.88 -9.32 37.05
C VAL A 4 -22.55 -8.65 37.33
N ILE A 5 -21.64 -8.63 36.35
CA ILE A 5 -20.36 -7.95 36.46
C ILE A 5 -20.46 -6.58 35.78
N GLY A 6 -20.32 -5.52 36.57
CA GLY A 6 -20.50 -4.13 36.14
C GLY A 6 -21.82 -3.54 36.62
N ALA A 7 -21.75 -2.39 37.29
CA ALA A 7 -22.89 -1.68 37.87
C ALA A 7 -23.14 -0.34 37.16
N GLY A 8 -22.87 -0.26 35.86
CA GLY A 8 -23.36 0.85 35.03
C GLY A 8 -24.89 0.81 34.85
N PRO A 9 -25.46 1.72 34.04
CA PRO A 9 -26.90 1.73 33.78
C PRO A 9 -27.42 0.37 33.32
N SER A 10 -26.77 -0.25 32.33
CA SER A 10 -27.14 -1.57 31.79
C SER A 10 -27.11 -2.66 32.85
N GLY A 11 -26.02 -2.80 33.61
CA GLY A 11 -25.91 -3.88 34.60
C GLY A 11 -26.88 -3.75 35.77
N LEU A 12 -27.10 -2.53 36.27
CA LEU A 12 -28.12 -2.30 37.30
C LEU A 12 -29.53 -2.60 36.77
N TYR A 13 -29.82 -2.19 35.54
CA TYR A 13 -31.10 -2.48 34.89
C TYR A 13 -31.30 -3.98 34.63
N THR A 14 -30.28 -4.69 34.14
CA THR A 14 -30.28 -6.16 33.99
C THR A 14 -30.62 -6.86 35.30
N ALA A 15 -29.96 -6.48 36.39
CA ALA A 15 -30.21 -7.09 37.70
C ALA A 15 -31.66 -6.87 38.18
N ILE A 16 -32.19 -5.65 37.99
CA ILE A 16 -33.58 -5.32 38.31
C ILE A 16 -34.55 -6.15 37.46
N GLN A 17 -34.33 -6.26 36.14
CA GLN A 17 -35.24 -7.02 35.28
C GLN A 17 -35.22 -8.51 35.60
N LEU A 18 -34.06 -9.11 35.88
CA LEU A 18 -33.95 -10.50 36.34
C LEU A 18 -34.74 -10.74 37.62
N LYS A 19 -34.60 -9.84 38.61
CA LYS A 19 -35.33 -9.92 39.88
C LYS A 19 -36.84 -9.78 39.68
N LYS A 20 -37.27 -8.85 38.82
CA LYS A 20 -38.68 -8.66 38.45
C LYS A 20 -39.26 -9.86 37.71
N ALA A 21 -38.46 -10.54 36.89
CA ALA A 21 -38.86 -11.73 36.16
C ALA A 21 -38.90 -13.00 37.04
N GLY A 22 -38.52 -12.90 38.32
CA GLY A 22 -38.66 -13.97 39.29
C GLY A 22 -37.36 -14.69 39.66
N VAL A 23 -36.19 -14.20 39.26
CA VAL A 23 -34.91 -14.76 39.72
C VAL A 23 -34.67 -14.37 41.18
N GLU A 24 -34.50 -15.35 42.07
CA GLU A 24 -34.34 -15.11 43.51
C GLU A 24 -32.94 -14.57 43.84
N ASP A 25 -31.89 -15.25 43.37
CA ASP A 25 -30.50 -14.94 43.71
C ASP A 25 -29.79 -14.15 42.60
N VAL A 26 -29.84 -12.82 42.71
CA VAL A 26 -29.14 -11.88 41.82
C VAL A 26 -28.16 -11.04 42.63
N VAL A 27 -26.89 -11.01 42.23
CA VAL A 27 -25.84 -10.19 42.86
C VAL A 27 -25.08 -9.40 41.80
N VAL A 28 -24.76 -8.14 42.08
CA VAL A 28 -23.99 -7.26 41.21
C VAL A 28 -22.62 -6.99 41.83
N TYR A 29 -21.55 -7.18 41.05
CA TYR A 29 -20.18 -6.83 41.43
C TYR A 29 -19.63 -5.71 40.54
N ASP A 30 -19.21 -4.59 41.14
CA ASP A 30 -18.50 -3.50 40.45
C ASP A 30 -17.54 -2.80 41.42
N PRO A 31 -16.30 -2.48 41.02
CA PRO A 31 -15.34 -1.78 41.88
C PRO A 31 -15.79 -0.38 42.35
N ARG A 32 -16.81 0.18 41.71
CA ARG A 32 -17.41 1.50 41.99
C ARG A 32 -18.79 1.40 42.65
N ALA A 33 -19.21 0.21 43.11
CA ALA A 33 -20.52 0.05 43.76
C ALA A 33 -20.74 1.12 44.85
N GLY A 34 -21.85 1.86 44.76
CA GLY A 34 -22.16 2.99 45.66
C GLY A 34 -21.44 4.32 45.37
N GLU A 35 -20.41 4.33 44.51
CA GLU A 35 -19.60 5.49 44.14
C GLU A 35 -19.82 5.95 42.69
N TYR A 36 -21.08 6.19 42.32
CA TYR A 36 -21.45 6.65 40.98
C TYR A 36 -21.08 8.12 40.75
N VAL A 37 -19.99 8.33 40.01
CA VAL A 37 -19.44 9.64 39.65
C VAL A 37 -19.20 9.81 38.15
N ARG A 38 -19.68 8.87 37.32
CA ARG A 38 -19.44 8.85 35.88
C ARG A 38 -19.82 10.19 35.23
N PRO A 39 -18.92 10.79 34.43
CA PRO A 39 -19.19 12.03 33.73
C PRO A 39 -20.12 11.80 32.55
N GLY A 40 -20.77 12.88 32.08
CA GLY A 40 -21.59 12.90 30.87
C GLY A 40 -23.05 13.22 31.13
N HIS A 41 -23.68 13.85 30.14
CA HIS A 41 -25.12 14.14 30.11
C HIS A 41 -25.91 12.96 29.54
N ILE A 42 -27.20 12.89 29.87
CA ILE A 42 -28.17 11.99 29.23
C ILE A 42 -29.41 12.77 28.84
N ASN A 43 -30.09 12.32 27.78
CA ASN A 43 -31.40 12.84 27.39
C ASN A 43 -32.48 12.42 28.40
N SER A 44 -33.54 13.21 28.53
CA SER A 44 -34.67 12.87 29.44
C SER A 44 -35.31 11.52 29.09
N THR A 45 -35.32 11.18 27.81
CA THR A 45 -35.80 9.90 27.27
C THR A 45 -35.11 8.70 27.89
N VAL A 46 -33.85 8.82 28.33
CA VAL A 46 -33.12 7.74 29.03
C VAL A 46 -33.75 7.47 30.40
N LEU A 47 -34.09 8.52 31.15
CA LEU A 47 -34.76 8.39 32.43
C LEU A 47 -36.19 7.87 32.26
N GLU A 48 -36.93 8.38 31.28
CA GLU A 48 -38.29 7.93 30.96
C GLU A 48 -38.31 6.44 30.58
N ARG A 49 -37.34 6.01 29.75
CA ARG A 49 -37.19 4.60 29.36
C ARG A 49 -36.84 3.70 30.54
N ALA A 50 -35.94 4.17 31.41
CA ALA A 50 -35.59 3.47 32.63
C ALA A 50 -36.82 3.32 33.54
N GLU A 51 -37.54 4.42 33.82
CA GLU A 51 -38.77 4.45 34.63
C GLU A 51 -39.82 3.46 34.10
N CYS A 52 -40.05 3.47 32.78
CA CYS A 52 -40.97 2.54 32.11
C CYS A 52 -40.57 1.09 32.35
N GLY A 53 -39.29 0.77 32.12
CA GLY A 53 -38.75 -0.57 32.28
C GLY A 53 -38.78 -1.07 33.73
N VAL A 54 -38.37 -0.23 34.69
CA VAL A 54 -38.39 -0.61 36.10
C VAL A 54 -39.81 -0.59 36.68
N GLY A 55 -40.74 0.15 36.07
CA GLY A 55 -42.14 0.25 36.51
C GLY A 55 -42.35 1.21 37.68
N ILE A 56 -41.42 2.16 37.90
CA ILE A 56 -41.52 3.17 38.94
C ILE A 56 -41.14 4.55 38.40
N LYS A 57 -41.70 5.60 39.00
CA LYS A 57 -41.29 6.98 38.75
C LYS A 57 -40.11 7.36 39.65
N PHE A 58 -39.03 7.85 39.04
CA PHE A 58 -37.87 8.36 39.74
C PHE A 58 -38.07 9.79 40.26
N ASN A 59 -39.07 10.51 39.73
CA ASN A 59 -39.37 11.91 40.07
C ASN A 59 -38.15 12.83 39.88
N PHE A 60 -37.39 12.61 38.81
CA PHE A 60 -36.27 13.48 38.47
C PHE A 60 -36.80 14.86 38.04
N PRO A 61 -36.24 15.99 38.51
CA PRO A 61 -36.80 17.30 38.20
C PRO A 61 -36.74 17.63 36.70
N ASN A 62 -37.90 17.91 36.08
CA ASN A 62 -38.03 18.23 34.65
C ASN A 62 -37.22 19.46 34.21
N ASN A 63 -36.85 20.34 35.14
CA ASN A 63 -36.07 21.55 34.86
C ASN A 63 -34.55 21.35 35.03
N LYS A 64 -34.08 20.11 35.18
CA LYS A 64 -32.66 19.79 35.34
C LYS A 64 -32.17 18.89 34.20
N THR A 65 -30.98 19.20 33.72
CA THR A 65 -30.22 18.30 32.86
C THR A 65 -29.68 17.14 33.68
N ALA A 66 -29.95 15.91 33.24
CA ALA A 66 -29.50 14.70 33.92
C ALA A 66 -28.08 14.30 33.51
N HIS A 67 -27.34 13.72 34.45
CA HIS A 67 -26.05 13.07 34.19
C HIS A 67 -26.21 11.55 34.13
N ILE A 68 -25.23 10.85 33.54
CA ILE A 68 -25.17 9.38 33.58
C ILE A 68 -25.17 8.86 35.02
N LYS A 69 -24.39 9.48 35.93
CA LYS A 69 -24.41 9.12 37.36
C LYS A 69 -25.79 9.24 38.01
N ASP A 70 -26.69 10.08 37.48
CA ASP A 70 -27.99 10.33 38.09
C ASP A 70 -28.91 9.12 37.83
N VAL A 71 -28.93 8.58 36.60
CA VAL A 71 -29.63 7.31 36.31
C VAL A 71 -28.98 6.13 37.03
N GLU A 72 -27.64 6.06 37.11
CA GLU A 72 -26.93 5.01 37.87
C GLU A 72 -27.37 5.00 39.35
N ARG A 73 -27.44 6.17 40.01
CA ARG A 73 -27.85 6.27 41.42
C ARG A 73 -29.32 5.90 41.64
N LEU A 74 -30.18 6.29 40.69
CA LEU A 74 -31.61 5.97 40.76
C LEU A 74 -31.84 4.47 40.62
N LEU A 75 -31.20 3.83 39.64
CA LEU A 75 -31.25 2.38 39.46
C LEU A 75 -30.62 1.64 40.64
N TRP A 76 -29.47 2.09 41.14
CA TRP A 76 -28.82 1.49 42.31
C TRP A 76 -29.73 1.51 43.55
N LYS A 77 -30.36 2.66 43.83
CA LYS A 77 -31.30 2.79 44.95
C LYS A 77 -32.49 1.83 44.77
N HIS A 78 -32.98 1.68 43.55
CA HIS A 78 -34.08 0.75 43.27
C HIS A 78 -33.66 -0.71 43.40
N ALA A 79 -32.47 -1.08 42.92
CA ALA A 79 -31.92 -2.43 43.08
C ALA A 79 -31.85 -2.83 44.56
N LEU A 80 -31.36 -1.93 45.43
CA LEU A 80 -31.35 -2.16 46.87
C LEU A 80 -32.76 -2.31 47.46
N SER A 81 -33.76 -1.56 46.95
CA SER A 81 -35.15 -1.70 47.39
C SER A 81 -35.79 -3.04 47.01
N LEU A 82 -35.23 -3.74 46.02
CA LEU A 82 -35.62 -5.09 45.62
C LEU A 82 -34.76 -6.18 46.30
N SER A 83 -33.98 -5.80 47.32
CA SER A 83 -33.04 -6.69 48.02
C SER A 83 -32.01 -7.34 47.09
N ILE A 84 -31.58 -6.64 46.05
CA ILE A 84 -30.45 -7.07 45.20
C ILE A 84 -29.15 -6.58 45.83
N SER A 85 -28.23 -7.49 46.13
CA SER A 85 -26.90 -7.14 46.64
C SER A 85 -26.06 -6.49 45.56
N VAL A 86 -25.50 -5.30 45.84
CA VAL A 86 -24.56 -4.60 44.97
C VAL A 86 -23.28 -4.36 45.75
N GLU A 87 -22.24 -5.12 45.44
CA GLU A 87 -21.02 -5.20 46.23
C GLU A 87 -19.81 -4.62 45.50
N GLN A 88 -18.93 -4.00 46.28
CA GLN A 88 -17.70 -3.38 45.78
C GLN A 88 -16.60 -4.43 45.60
N LYS A 89 -16.70 -5.21 44.51
CA LYS A 89 -15.76 -6.29 44.16
C LYS A 89 -15.37 -6.20 42.69
N THR A 90 -14.19 -6.70 42.36
CA THR A 90 -13.62 -6.72 41.00
C THR A 90 -13.56 -8.14 40.48
N PHE A 91 -14.11 -8.39 39.30
CA PHE A 91 -13.95 -9.68 38.61
C PHE A 91 -12.50 -9.87 38.16
N VAL A 92 -11.92 -11.04 38.45
CA VAL A 92 -10.55 -11.39 38.05
C VAL A 92 -10.43 -12.66 37.21
N GLY A 93 -11.43 -13.54 37.22
CA GLY A 93 -11.40 -14.75 36.39
C GLY A 93 -12.49 -15.76 36.72
N PHE A 94 -12.39 -16.93 36.10
CA PHE A 94 -13.29 -18.05 36.32
C PHE A 94 -12.69 -19.09 37.26
N ASN A 95 -13.57 -19.79 37.97
CA ASN A 95 -13.20 -20.97 38.75
C ASN A 95 -14.00 -22.19 38.23
N PRO A 96 -13.33 -23.28 37.81
CA PRO A 96 -14.04 -24.45 37.27
C PRO A 96 -14.67 -25.31 38.36
N GLU A 97 -14.08 -25.36 39.57
CA GLU A 97 -14.52 -26.21 40.68
C GLU A 97 -14.44 -25.50 42.03
N PRO A 98 -15.57 -25.05 42.63
CA PRO A 98 -16.92 -25.07 42.05
C PRO A 98 -17.06 -24.11 40.87
N LYS A 99 -17.89 -24.50 39.88
CA LYS A 99 -18.25 -23.69 38.69
C LYS A 99 -18.70 -22.29 39.12
N GLY A 100 -17.94 -21.27 38.73
CA GLY A 100 -18.19 -19.91 39.20
C GLY A 100 -17.16 -18.88 38.77
N LEU A 101 -17.08 -17.79 39.56
CA LEU A 101 -16.18 -16.67 39.33
C LEU A 101 -15.23 -16.46 40.50
N ILE A 102 -14.09 -15.85 40.21
CA ILE A 102 -13.17 -15.30 41.19
C ILE A 102 -13.36 -13.79 41.20
N VAL A 103 -13.61 -13.24 42.38
CA VAL A 103 -13.74 -11.79 42.62
C VAL A 103 -12.80 -11.35 43.73
N VAL A 104 -12.36 -10.10 43.66
CA VAL A 104 -11.46 -9.49 44.65
C VAL A 104 -12.18 -8.33 45.34
N ASP A 105 -12.16 -8.30 46.67
CA ASP A 105 -12.70 -7.19 47.45
C ASP A 105 -11.76 -5.96 47.47
N LYS A 106 -12.17 -4.90 48.17
CA LYS A 106 -11.38 -3.66 48.27
C LYS A 106 -10.08 -3.83 49.08
N GLU A 107 -9.98 -4.88 49.89
CA GLU A 107 -8.79 -5.27 50.65
C GLU A 107 -7.82 -6.15 49.85
N GLY A 108 -8.19 -6.57 48.64
CA GLY A 108 -7.38 -7.44 47.79
C GLY A 108 -7.57 -8.93 48.08
N LYS A 109 -8.58 -9.32 48.86
CA LYS A 109 -8.87 -10.72 49.16
C LYS A 109 -9.71 -11.34 48.04
N GLU A 110 -9.23 -12.47 47.53
CA GLU A 110 -9.96 -13.29 46.56
C GLU A 110 -11.09 -14.11 47.21
N GLU A 111 -12.19 -14.22 46.50
CA GLU A 111 -13.36 -15.01 46.85
C GLU A 111 -13.87 -15.75 45.62
N VAL A 112 -14.20 -17.04 45.81
CA VAL A 112 -14.80 -17.88 44.77
C VAL A 112 -16.32 -17.89 44.96
N ILE A 113 -17.05 -17.48 43.93
CA ILE A 113 -18.51 -17.37 43.92
C ILE A 113 -19.08 -18.39 42.93
N ALA A 114 -19.73 -19.43 43.44
CA ALA A 114 -20.41 -20.42 42.59
C ALA A 114 -21.65 -19.79 41.92
N CYS A 115 -21.80 -19.95 40.61
CA CYS A 115 -22.93 -19.40 39.88
C CYS A 115 -23.26 -20.17 38.61
N ASP A 116 -24.48 -19.99 38.11
CA ASP A 116 -24.96 -20.65 36.90
C ASP A 116 -24.89 -19.74 35.68
N TYR A 117 -25.13 -18.45 35.89
CA TYR A 117 -25.14 -17.42 34.84
C TYR A 117 -24.31 -16.22 35.27
N VAL A 118 -23.62 -15.62 34.29
CA VAL A 118 -22.88 -14.39 34.45
C VAL A 118 -23.25 -13.41 33.34
N MET A 119 -23.68 -12.22 33.73
CA MET A 119 -23.98 -11.12 32.81
C MET A 119 -22.78 -10.19 32.70
N ASP A 120 -22.17 -10.09 31.52
CA ASP A 120 -21.09 -9.13 31.27
C ASP A 120 -21.67 -7.76 30.91
N CYS A 121 -21.69 -6.88 31.92
CA CYS A 121 -22.12 -5.49 31.81
C CYS A 121 -20.95 -4.52 32.03
N THR A 122 -19.72 -4.96 31.72
CA THR A 122 -18.50 -4.17 31.93
C THR A 122 -18.24 -3.13 30.85
N GLY A 123 -19.14 -3.06 29.86
CA GLY A 123 -19.11 -2.15 28.72
C GLY A 123 -18.00 -2.50 27.73
N SER A 124 -17.45 -1.51 27.05
CA SER A 124 -16.41 -1.68 26.02
C SER A 124 -15.16 -2.46 26.49
N LYS A 125 -14.96 -2.58 27.81
CA LYS A 125 -13.87 -3.35 28.42
C LYS A 125 -14.03 -4.87 28.24
N ARG A 126 -15.27 -5.38 28.14
CA ARG A 126 -15.58 -6.79 27.85
C ARG A 126 -14.82 -7.76 28.76
N LEU A 127 -14.76 -7.49 30.07
CA LEU A 127 -13.86 -8.19 30.99
C LEU A 127 -14.18 -9.69 31.10
N VAL A 128 -15.46 -10.05 31.18
CA VAL A 128 -15.87 -11.46 31.32
C VAL A 128 -15.69 -12.18 29.99
N VAL A 129 -16.04 -11.53 28.88
CA VAL A 129 -15.79 -12.01 27.51
C VAL A 129 -14.31 -12.32 27.28
N ASN A 130 -13.42 -11.41 27.65
CA ASN A 130 -11.97 -11.61 27.50
C ASN A 130 -11.50 -12.80 28.35
N ALA A 131 -12.00 -12.92 29.59
CA ALA A 131 -11.68 -14.06 30.45
C ALA A 131 -12.18 -15.40 29.88
N VAL A 132 -13.33 -15.44 29.19
CA VAL A 132 -13.81 -16.65 28.49
C VAL A 132 -12.85 -17.03 27.37
N ASN A 133 -12.44 -16.05 26.57
CA ASN A 133 -11.48 -16.27 25.49
C ASN A 133 -10.11 -16.75 26.01
N GLU A 134 -9.67 -16.23 27.15
CA GLU A 134 -8.43 -16.68 27.82
C GLU A 134 -8.57 -18.10 28.39
N PHE A 135 -9.72 -18.42 28.99
CA PHE A 135 -9.98 -19.74 29.55
C PHE A 135 -10.10 -20.84 28.47
N SER A 136 -10.66 -20.51 27.31
CA SER A 136 -10.88 -21.49 26.24
C SER A 136 -9.57 -22.00 25.63
N GLN A 137 -9.37 -23.31 25.67
CA GLN A 137 -8.24 -24.02 25.06
C GLN A 137 -8.40 -24.19 23.54
N ASN A 138 -9.54 -23.79 22.97
CA ASN A 138 -9.83 -23.93 21.55
C ASN A 138 -8.97 -22.97 20.71
N THR A 139 -8.59 -23.44 19.51
CA THR A 139 -7.88 -22.61 18.51
C THR A 139 -8.74 -21.42 18.07
N ILE A 140 -10.05 -21.63 17.95
CA ILE A 140 -11.03 -20.59 17.64
C ILE A 140 -11.61 -20.10 18.96
N LYS A 141 -11.38 -18.82 19.26
CA LYS A 141 -11.88 -18.19 20.48
C LYS A 141 -13.42 -18.09 20.44
N PRO A 142 -14.12 -18.38 21.55
CA PRO A 142 -15.58 -18.33 21.60
C PRO A 142 -16.18 -17.01 21.16
N PHE A 143 -15.57 -15.91 21.58
CA PHE A 143 -16.00 -14.56 21.24
C PHE A 143 -15.04 -13.89 20.27
N LYS A 144 -15.58 -13.27 19.24
CA LYS A 144 -14.86 -12.43 18.27
C LYS A 144 -15.35 -11.00 18.37
N THR A 145 -14.41 -10.06 18.37
CA THR A 145 -14.71 -8.62 18.28
C THR A 145 -14.30 -8.10 16.90
N SER A 146 -15.19 -7.39 16.21
CA SER A 146 -14.94 -6.77 14.91
C SER A 146 -15.21 -5.28 14.95
N LEU A 147 -14.52 -4.50 14.10
CA LEU A 147 -14.83 -3.09 13.91
C LEU A 147 -16.20 -2.93 13.26
N VAL A 148 -16.97 -1.96 13.73
CA VAL A 148 -18.25 -1.58 13.10
C VAL A 148 -18.00 -0.78 11.83
N THR A 149 -17.01 0.11 11.84
CA THR A 149 -16.61 0.92 10.68
C THR A 149 -15.15 1.33 10.74
N GLU A 150 -14.50 1.41 9.58
CA GLU A 150 -13.15 1.95 9.40
C GLU A 150 -13.15 3.47 9.18
N ASP A 151 -14.32 4.11 9.10
CA ASP A 151 -14.45 5.55 8.81
C ASP A 151 -14.17 6.46 10.03
N VAL A 152 -13.77 5.90 11.18
CA VAL A 152 -13.41 6.68 12.37
C VAL A 152 -12.10 7.42 12.15
N THR A 153 -12.20 8.70 11.82
CA THR A 153 -11.10 9.62 11.53
C THR A 153 -10.44 10.18 12.79
N VAL A 154 -11.23 10.52 13.81
CA VAL A 154 -10.76 11.02 15.11
C VAL A 154 -11.21 10.04 16.18
N GLN A 155 -10.26 9.40 16.86
CA GLN A 155 -10.56 8.39 17.88
C GLN A 155 -10.57 9.01 19.29
N ASN A 156 -9.72 9.98 19.57
CA ASN A 156 -9.65 10.57 20.91
C ASN A 156 -10.62 11.74 21.11
N HIS A 157 -11.18 11.85 22.30
CA HIS A 157 -12.08 12.91 22.70
C HIS A 157 -11.78 13.39 24.11
N LEU A 158 -12.10 14.64 24.39
CA LEU A 158 -12.00 15.30 25.69
C LEU A 158 -13.39 15.60 26.24
N LEU A 159 -13.60 15.23 27.49
CA LEU A 159 -14.74 15.63 28.30
C LEU A 159 -14.25 16.59 29.40
N ALA A 160 -14.82 17.80 29.43
CA ALA A 160 -14.43 18.85 30.37
C ALA A 160 -15.62 19.44 31.12
N TYR A 161 -15.58 19.40 32.45
CA TYR A 161 -16.50 20.12 33.32
C TYR A 161 -15.87 21.40 33.84
N VAL A 162 -16.46 22.52 33.43
CA VAL A 162 -15.94 23.86 33.76
C VAL A 162 -17.03 24.74 34.34
N LYS A 163 -16.60 25.82 34.98
CA LYS A 163 -17.42 27.02 35.17
C LYS A 163 -17.08 28.01 34.07
N ILE A 164 -18.12 28.57 33.45
CA ILE A 164 -17.99 29.54 32.36
C ILE A 164 -18.98 30.67 32.60
N ASP A 165 -18.56 31.91 32.37
CA ASP A 165 -19.44 33.05 32.61
C ASP A 165 -20.61 33.09 31.60
N PRO A 166 -21.73 33.76 31.92
CA PRO A 166 -22.92 33.76 31.06
C PRO A 166 -22.71 34.31 29.65
N ARG A 167 -21.79 35.27 29.46
CA ARG A 167 -21.46 35.80 28.12
C ARG A 167 -20.77 34.71 27.32
N SER A 168 -19.68 34.15 27.86
CA SER A 168 -18.91 33.08 27.21
C SER A 168 -19.78 31.86 26.88
N LEU A 169 -20.70 31.49 27.78
CA LEU A 169 -21.67 30.41 27.55
C LEU A 169 -22.63 30.71 26.40
N LYS A 170 -23.13 31.95 26.30
CA LYS A 170 -24.02 32.34 25.21
C LYS A 170 -23.31 32.24 23.86
N VAL A 171 -22.04 32.62 23.79
CA VAL A 171 -21.24 32.51 22.58
C VAL A 171 -20.99 31.04 22.23
N SER A 172 -20.63 30.21 23.20
CA SER A 172 -20.37 28.77 22.96
C SER A 172 -21.63 28.01 22.54
N ASN A 173 -22.81 28.36 23.05
CA ASN A 173 -24.08 27.72 22.68
C ASN A 173 -24.46 27.93 21.20
N ASN A 174 -23.93 28.96 20.54
CA ASN A 174 -24.21 29.22 19.12
C ASN A 174 -23.30 28.40 18.19
N VAL A 175 -22.33 27.67 18.75
CA VAL A 175 -21.38 26.87 17.99
C VAL A 175 -22.08 25.62 17.45
N ARG A 176 -22.26 25.56 16.12
CA ARG A 176 -22.83 24.38 15.45
C ARG A 176 -21.85 23.21 15.55
N PRO A 177 -22.26 21.99 15.96
CA PRO A 177 -21.36 20.85 16.11
C PRO A 177 -20.54 20.52 14.84
N THR A 178 -21.11 20.72 13.66
CA THR A 178 -20.50 20.50 12.34
C THR A 178 -20.78 21.71 11.43
N PRO A 179 -19.98 22.80 11.51
CA PRO A 179 -20.24 23.97 10.68
C PRO A 179 -19.86 23.67 9.23
N MET A 180 -20.82 23.75 8.30
CA MET A 180 -20.47 23.74 6.88
C MET A 180 -19.86 25.08 6.46
N ASP A 181 -20.22 26.19 7.10
CA ASP A 181 -19.61 27.51 6.87
C ASP A 181 -19.21 28.16 8.18
N ILE A 182 -18.17 28.99 8.15
CA ILE A 182 -17.73 29.80 9.29
C ILE A 182 -18.08 31.25 8.99
N SER A 183 -19.20 31.72 9.53
CA SER A 183 -19.59 33.12 9.42
C SER A 183 -18.71 33.98 10.32
N GLY A 184 -18.09 35.02 9.77
CA GLY A 184 -17.40 36.06 10.54
C GLY A 184 -15.93 35.81 10.85
N THR A 185 -15.33 34.70 10.39
CA THR A 185 -13.88 34.46 10.53
C THR A 185 -13.17 34.80 9.24
N SER A 186 -12.15 35.65 9.30
CA SER A 186 -11.31 35.95 8.13
C SER A 186 -10.40 34.76 7.78
N PRO A 187 -9.92 34.65 6.52
CA PRO A 187 -8.96 33.62 6.14
C PRO A 187 -7.73 33.51 7.04
N LEU A 188 -7.17 34.65 7.44
CA LEU A 188 -5.97 34.66 8.28
C LEU A 188 -6.27 34.14 9.69
N GLU A 189 -7.43 34.48 10.27
CA GLU A 189 -7.85 33.97 11.58
C GLU A 189 -8.14 32.47 11.54
N PHE A 190 -8.79 31.99 10.47
CA PHE A 190 -9.02 30.56 10.26
C PHE A 190 -7.70 29.79 10.22
N VAL A 191 -6.77 30.21 9.38
CA VAL A 191 -5.50 29.48 9.20
C VAL A 191 -4.67 29.50 10.49
N ARG A 192 -4.56 30.65 11.16
CA ARG A 192 -3.87 30.73 12.47
C ARG A 192 -4.55 29.86 13.53
N GLY A 193 -5.88 29.79 13.51
CA GLY A 193 -6.63 28.91 14.38
C GLY A 193 -6.30 27.44 14.13
N ILE A 194 -6.33 26.98 12.88
CA ILE A 194 -5.96 25.61 12.52
C ILE A 194 -4.51 25.33 12.94
N GLU A 195 -3.55 26.18 12.56
CA GLU A 195 -2.14 25.96 12.90
C GLU A 195 -1.90 25.93 14.41
N ARG A 196 -2.63 26.72 15.20
CA ARG A 196 -2.59 26.62 16.66
C ARG A 196 -3.13 25.28 17.16
N LEU A 197 -4.21 24.75 16.58
CA LEU A 197 -4.70 23.41 16.94
C LEU A 197 -3.68 22.32 16.54
N ARG A 198 -2.99 22.48 15.40
CA ARG A 198 -1.96 21.53 14.95
C ARG A 198 -0.77 21.45 15.91
N GLN A 199 -0.47 22.50 16.66
CA GLN A 199 0.57 22.46 17.73
C GLN A 199 0.26 21.46 18.83
N PHE A 200 -1.01 21.02 18.97
CA PHE A 200 -1.44 19.98 19.90
C PHE A 200 -1.53 18.58 19.27
N GLY A 201 -1.18 18.42 17.99
CA GLY A 201 -1.32 17.16 17.26
C GLY A 201 -2.59 17.04 16.40
N TRP A 202 -3.38 18.12 16.25
CA TRP A 202 -4.55 18.09 15.36
C TRP A 202 -4.12 17.99 13.90
N HIS A 203 -4.55 16.95 13.17
CA HIS A 203 -4.10 16.72 11.79
C HIS A 203 -5.08 17.17 10.71
N GLU A 204 -6.31 17.53 11.07
CA GLU A 204 -7.36 17.87 10.13
C GLU A 204 -7.38 19.36 9.79
N PHE A 205 -7.73 19.69 8.53
CA PHE A 205 -7.89 21.07 8.06
C PHE A 205 -9.31 21.61 8.26
N ALA A 206 -9.96 21.12 9.32
CA ALA A 206 -11.30 21.52 9.70
C ALA A 206 -11.39 21.60 11.23
N TRP A 207 -12.47 22.21 11.72
CA TRP A 207 -12.66 22.38 13.14
C TRP A 207 -12.97 21.07 13.87
N PRO A 208 -12.38 20.84 15.07
CA PRO A 208 -12.81 19.79 15.96
C PRO A 208 -14.29 19.96 16.29
N ARG A 209 -15.02 18.84 16.36
CA ARG A 209 -16.37 18.85 16.90
C ARG A 209 -16.28 19.29 18.36
N CYS A 210 -17.09 20.28 18.69
CA CYS A 210 -17.23 20.80 20.05
C CYS A 210 -18.69 21.10 20.27
N TYR A 211 -19.28 20.50 21.31
CA TYR A 211 -20.60 20.87 21.81
C TYR A 211 -20.59 20.89 23.32
N ASN A 212 -21.55 21.61 23.90
CA ASN A 212 -21.62 21.81 25.33
C ASN A 212 -23.02 21.59 25.88
N MET A 213 -23.09 21.24 27.16
CA MET A 213 -24.34 21.00 27.87
C MET A 213 -24.32 21.70 29.23
N PRO A 214 -25.21 22.68 29.47
CA PRO A 214 -25.29 23.39 30.75
C PRO A 214 -26.00 22.56 31.83
N PHE A 215 -25.52 22.67 33.07
CA PHE A 215 -26.06 21.99 34.27
C PHE A 215 -26.47 22.97 35.39
N GLY A 216 -26.56 24.27 35.06
CA GLY A 216 -26.88 25.34 35.99
C GLY A 216 -25.71 25.75 36.91
N LYS A 217 -25.86 26.89 37.60
CA LYS A 217 -24.81 27.51 38.43
C LYS A 217 -23.49 27.70 37.65
N ASP A 218 -23.63 28.15 36.40
CA ASP A 218 -22.51 28.42 35.48
C ASP A 218 -21.69 27.18 35.12
N LYS A 219 -22.17 25.97 35.46
CA LYS A 219 -21.47 24.72 35.16
C LYS A 219 -21.86 24.20 33.80
N VAL A 220 -20.85 23.83 33.03
CA VAL A 220 -21.01 23.32 31.67
C VAL A 220 -20.12 22.11 31.48
N CYS A 221 -20.62 21.12 30.75
CA CYS A 221 -19.83 20.00 30.24
C CYS A 221 -19.57 20.24 28.76
N PHE A 222 -18.30 20.17 28.35
CA PHE A 222 -17.89 20.18 26.97
C PHE A 222 -17.51 18.77 26.53
N TYR A 223 -17.89 18.43 25.31
CA TYR A 223 -17.42 17.27 24.57
C TYR A 223 -16.69 17.78 23.35
N VAL A 224 -15.42 17.43 23.25
CA VAL A 224 -14.52 17.96 22.22
C VAL A 224 -13.77 16.80 21.57
N GLU A 225 -13.68 16.77 20.26
CA GLU A 225 -12.67 15.97 19.58
C GLU A 225 -11.26 16.39 20.03
N ALA A 226 -10.35 15.44 20.12
CA ALA A 226 -8.99 15.66 20.60
C ALA A 226 -8.00 14.88 19.74
N PRO A 227 -6.75 15.35 19.62
CA PRO A 227 -5.70 14.57 18.97
C PRO A 227 -5.34 13.34 19.80
N ASP A 228 -4.88 12.27 19.13
CA ASP A 228 -4.63 10.96 19.76
C ASP A 228 -3.47 11.02 20.78
N ASP A 229 -2.52 11.93 20.59
CA ASP A 229 -1.32 12.15 21.39
C ASP A 229 -1.43 13.32 22.39
N LEU A 230 -2.65 13.81 22.67
CA LEU A 230 -2.87 14.93 23.58
C LEU A 230 -2.38 14.62 25.01
N LEU A 231 -1.33 15.33 25.45
CA LEU A 231 -0.77 15.16 26.79
C LEU A 231 -1.72 15.71 27.87
N SER A 232 -1.62 15.17 29.09
CA SER A 232 -2.56 15.50 30.17
C SER A 232 -2.48 16.97 30.59
N GLU A 233 -1.27 17.53 30.61
CA GLU A 233 -0.96 18.94 30.88
C GLU A 233 -1.46 19.89 29.77
N GLN A 234 -1.69 19.39 28.56
CA GLN A 234 -2.17 20.19 27.42
C GLN A 234 -3.71 20.25 27.32
N LYS A 235 -4.44 19.41 28.05
CA LYS A 235 -5.91 19.27 27.91
C LYS A 235 -6.68 20.58 28.11
N GLU A 236 -6.26 21.40 29.07
CA GLU A 236 -6.89 22.70 29.33
C GLU A 236 -6.61 23.69 28.20
N ALA A 237 -5.35 23.77 27.75
CA ALA A 237 -4.93 24.62 26.64
C ALA A 237 -5.59 24.19 25.31
N TRP A 238 -5.79 22.89 25.09
CA TRP A 238 -6.56 22.37 23.96
C TRP A 238 -8.00 22.85 23.99
N LEU A 239 -8.69 22.70 25.13
CA LEU A 239 -10.06 23.18 25.28
C LEU A 239 -10.14 24.69 25.02
N GLN A 240 -9.22 25.47 25.59
CA GLN A 240 -9.15 26.91 25.36
C GLN A 240 -8.98 27.25 23.87
N ALA A 241 -8.02 26.63 23.19
CA ALA A 241 -7.77 26.87 21.77
C ALA A 241 -8.97 26.48 20.89
N VAL A 242 -9.64 25.36 21.19
CA VAL A 242 -10.86 24.98 20.47
C VAL A 242 -11.97 26.00 20.71
N LEU A 243 -12.19 26.45 21.95
CA LEU A 243 -13.24 27.42 22.23
C LEU A 243 -13.00 28.73 21.49
N GLU A 244 -11.81 29.31 21.61
CA GLU A 244 -11.45 30.58 20.94
C GLU A 244 -11.58 30.49 19.41
N THR A 245 -11.10 29.40 18.81
CA THR A 245 -11.17 29.22 17.34
C THR A 245 -12.61 29.02 16.84
N ARG A 246 -13.47 28.37 17.64
CA ARG A 246 -14.86 28.07 17.28
C ARG A 246 -15.78 29.26 17.49
N THR A 247 -15.48 30.12 18.45
CA THR A 247 -16.28 31.29 18.79
C THR A 247 -15.79 32.57 18.12
N GLY A 248 -14.50 32.64 17.76
CA GLY A 248 -13.85 33.88 17.37
C GLY A 248 -13.67 34.88 18.54
N ASP A 249 -13.88 34.44 19.78
CA ASP A 249 -13.73 35.26 20.99
C ASP A 249 -12.49 34.79 21.77
N ASP A 250 -11.40 35.54 21.66
CA ASP A 250 -10.15 35.33 22.41
C ASP A 250 -10.28 35.68 23.90
N GLY A 251 -11.38 36.32 24.29
CA GLY A 251 -11.74 36.62 25.67
C GLY A 251 -12.57 35.53 26.35
N ILE A 252 -12.85 34.40 25.68
CA ILE A 252 -13.56 33.29 26.31
C ILE A 252 -12.74 32.77 27.48
N SER A 253 -13.33 32.67 28.66
CA SER A 253 -12.63 32.20 29.85
C SER A 253 -13.46 31.18 30.60
N PHE A 254 -12.79 30.19 31.16
CA PHE A 254 -13.42 29.20 32.01
C PHE A 254 -12.52 28.84 33.18
N GLN A 255 -13.10 28.20 34.18
CA GLN A 255 -12.40 27.67 35.34
C GLN A 255 -12.71 26.20 35.49
N LEU A 256 -11.68 25.37 35.66
CA LEU A 256 -11.90 23.97 36.01
C LEU A 256 -12.67 23.87 37.33
N LEU A 257 -13.58 22.89 37.42
CA LEU A 257 -14.28 22.64 38.67
C LEU A 257 -13.29 22.15 39.74
N PRO A 258 -13.41 22.64 41.00
CA PRO A 258 -12.57 22.13 42.08
C PRO A 258 -12.83 20.65 42.33
N ASP A 259 -11.84 20.01 42.96
CA ASP A 259 -11.91 18.63 43.39
C ASP A 259 -13.18 18.36 44.19
N SER A 260 -13.72 17.15 44.03
CA SER A 260 -14.92 16.80 44.76
C SER A 260 -14.57 16.55 46.22
N LYS A 261 -15.19 17.33 47.11
CA LYS A 261 -15.12 17.10 48.57
C LYS A 261 -15.61 15.71 48.99
N LYS A 262 -16.47 15.06 48.19
CA LYS A 262 -17.08 13.77 48.50
C LYS A 262 -16.37 12.57 47.84
N TYR A 263 -15.81 12.76 46.64
CA TYR A 263 -15.27 11.66 45.84
C TYR A 263 -13.88 12.02 45.32
N LYS A 264 -12.84 11.36 45.84
CA LYS A 264 -11.44 11.68 45.50
C LYS A 264 -11.14 11.58 44.00
N SER A 265 -11.80 10.66 43.29
CA SER A 265 -11.52 10.31 41.88
C SER A 265 -12.51 10.88 40.87
N LYS A 266 -13.29 11.93 41.21
CA LYS A 266 -14.31 12.45 40.28
C LYS A 266 -13.65 13.12 39.06
N PRO A 267 -13.80 12.58 37.84
CA PRO A 267 -13.16 13.16 36.66
C PRO A 267 -13.76 14.52 36.32
N ARG A 268 -12.89 15.51 36.08
CA ARG A 268 -13.25 16.89 35.69
C ARG A 268 -12.81 17.20 34.26
N LEU A 269 -11.64 16.72 33.88
CA LEU A 269 -11.03 16.90 32.58
C LEU A 269 -10.42 15.55 32.20
N THR A 270 -11.09 14.80 31.33
CA THR A 270 -10.70 13.42 31.00
C THR A 270 -10.78 13.19 29.51
N THR A 271 -9.84 12.40 28.99
CA THR A 271 -9.91 11.89 27.63
C THR A 271 -10.60 10.52 27.61
N PHE A 272 -11.20 10.18 26.47
CA PHE A 272 -11.75 8.87 26.18
C PHE A 272 -11.67 8.61 24.67
N SER A 273 -11.52 7.34 24.29
CA SER A 273 -11.40 6.95 22.90
C SER A 273 -12.69 6.36 22.37
N VAL A 274 -13.00 6.62 21.11
CA VAL A 274 -14.06 5.96 20.35
C VAL A 274 -13.41 5.13 19.25
N ASN A 275 -13.74 3.84 19.21
CA ASN A 275 -13.37 2.94 18.14
C ASN A 275 -14.42 1.82 18.14
N PRO A 276 -15.58 2.06 17.53
CA PRO A 276 -16.76 1.24 17.74
C PRO A 276 -16.52 -0.19 17.29
N ARG A 277 -16.66 -1.13 18.22
CA ARG A 277 -16.56 -2.55 17.95
C ARG A 277 -17.84 -3.25 18.34
N GLU A 278 -18.07 -4.37 17.68
CA GLU A 278 -19.17 -5.27 17.93
C GLU A 278 -18.62 -6.66 18.29
N LEU A 279 -19.32 -7.32 19.21
CA LEU A 279 -19.04 -8.68 19.64
C LEU A 279 -19.88 -9.67 18.85
N SER A 280 -19.35 -10.86 18.57
CA SER A 280 -20.13 -12.00 18.09
C SER A 280 -19.49 -13.29 18.58
N PRO A 281 -20.25 -14.26 19.12
CA PRO A 281 -21.66 -14.19 19.52
C PRO A 281 -21.90 -13.29 20.75
N PHE A 282 -23.15 -13.14 21.21
CA PHE A 282 -23.49 -12.34 22.41
C PHE A 282 -23.63 -13.15 23.69
N SER A 283 -23.54 -14.47 23.59
CA SER A 283 -23.52 -15.37 24.73
C SER A 283 -22.66 -16.59 24.43
N HIS A 284 -22.22 -17.29 25.47
CA HIS A 284 -21.43 -18.50 25.36
C HIS A 284 -21.80 -19.48 26.48
N GLN A 285 -21.88 -20.76 26.12
CA GLN A 285 -22.13 -21.85 27.05
C GLN A 285 -21.10 -22.96 26.81
N GLU A 286 -20.36 -23.30 27.86
CA GLU A 286 -19.32 -24.34 27.84
C GLU A 286 -19.30 -25.09 29.17
N GLN A 287 -18.89 -26.36 29.12
CA GLN A 287 -18.79 -27.18 30.32
C GLN A 287 -17.73 -26.62 31.28
N GLY A 288 -18.06 -26.54 32.57
CA GLY A 288 -17.15 -26.03 33.60
C GLY A 288 -17.16 -24.50 33.76
N LEU A 289 -17.87 -23.78 32.89
CA LEU A 289 -18.11 -22.33 33.03
C LEU A 289 -19.59 -22.05 33.29
N PRO A 290 -19.93 -20.97 34.01
CA PRO A 290 -21.28 -20.44 33.99
C PRO A 290 -21.65 -19.95 32.57
N THR A 291 -22.93 -19.97 32.23
CA THR A 291 -23.40 -19.38 30.97
C THR A 291 -23.14 -17.87 30.99
N VAL A 292 -22.37 -17.39 30.01
CA VAL A 292 -22.01 -15.96 29.91
C VAL A 292 -22.93 -15.29 28.91
N ILE A 293 -23.59 -14.20 29.31
CA ILE A 293 -24.46 -13.39 28.44
C ILE A 293 -24.00 -11.95 28.51
N THR A 294 -23.87 -11.29 27.37
CA THR A 294 -23.35 -9.92 27.29
C THR A 294 -24.48 -8.90 27.18
N GLN A 295 -24.35 -7.76 27.86
CA GLN A 295 -25.35 -6.69 27.83
C GLN A 295 -24.71 -5.30 27.74
N GLY A 296 -25.43 -4.35 27.15
CA GLY A 296 -24.97 -2.97 26.99
C GLY A 296 -23.82 -2.83 26.00
N ASP A 297 -22.89 -1.92 26.30
CA ASP A 297 -21.75 -1.61 25.42
C ASP A 297 -20.81 -2.81 25.19
N THR A 298 -20.96 -3.90 25.96
CA THR A 298 -20.24 -5.16 25.72
C THR A 298 -20.57 -5.74 24.35
N GLN A 299 -21.83 -5.61 23.90
CA GLN A 299 -22.32 -6.13 22.62
C GLN A 299 -21.88 -5.27 21.45
N ILE A 300 -22.10 -3.96 21.53
CA ILE A 300 -21.71 -2.98 20.53
C ILE A 300 -21.37 -1.66 21.22
N ASP A 301 -20.21 -1.09 20.86
CA ASP A 301 -19.72 0.15 21.48
C ASP A 301 -20.56 1.37 21.05
N PRO A 302 -20.90 2.28 21.97
CA PRO A 302 -21.76 3.42 21.67
C PRO A 302 -20.98 4.60 21.06
N ASN A 303 -21.72 5.57 20.52
CA ASN A 303 -21.19 6.90 20.26
C ASN A 303 -21.86 7.95 21.18
N TYR A 304 -21.03 8.75 21.86
CA TYR A 304 -21.47 9.73 22.85
C TYR A 304 -22.30 10.89 22.26
N PHE A 305 -22.19 11.15 20.95
CA PHE A 305 -22.95 12.18 20.26
C PHE A 305 -24.35 11.70 19.91
N LEU A 306 -24.50 10.42 19.53
CA LEU A 306 -25.80 9.82 19.19
C LEU A 306 -26.69 9.62 20.43
N ALA A 307 -26.09 9.49 21.62
CA ALA A 307 -26.79 9.40 22.92
C ALA A 307 -27.85 8.27 23.04
N HIS A 308 -27.78 7.27 22.17
CA HIS A 308 -28.70 6.13 22.09
C HIS A 308 -28.29 4.89 22.92
N GLY A 309 -27.00 4.72 23.23
CA GLY A 309 -26.48 3.43 23.73
C GLY A 309 -27.14 2.89 25.01
N ILE A 310 -27.54 3.76 25.95
CA ILE A 310 -28.23 3.33 27.18
C ILE A 310 -29.65 2.83 26.88
N ILE A 311 -30.39 3.52 25.98
CA ILE A 311 -31.77 3.16 25.63
C ILE A 311 -31.76 1.84 24.88
N ASP A 312 -30.95 1.71 23.84
CA ASP A 312 -30.86 0.49 23.04
C ASP A 312 -30.43 -0.70 23.90
N SER A 313 -29.55 -0.46 24.89
CA SER A 313 -29.19 -1.48 25.87
C SER A 313 -30.39 -1.94 26.69
N PHE A 314 -31.26 -1.04 27.15
CA PHE A 314 -32.44 -1.44 27.92
C PHE A 314 -33.43 -2.24 27.07
N ASP A 315 -33.58 -1.88 25.80
CA ASP A 315 -34.43 -2.62 24.87
C ASP A 315 -33.92 -4.05 24.67
N ARG A 316 -32.62 -4.23 24.42
CA ARG A 316 -32.00 -5.57 24.28
C ARG A 316 -32.05 -6.40 25.57
N ILE A 317 -31.92 -5.76 26.73
CA ILE A 317 -32.09 -6.44 28.03
C ILE A 317 -33.53 -6.94 28.18
N ASP A 318 -34.52 -6.13 27.80
CA ASP A 318 -35.92 -6.56 27.88
C ASP A 318 -36.21 -7.71 26.91
N GLN A 319 -35.59 -7.75 25.73
CA GLN A 319 -35.68 -8.91 24.83
C GLN A 319 -35.02 -10.16 25.43
N MET A 320 -33.83 -10.03 26.03
CA MET A 320 -33.16 -11.14 26.73
C MET A 320 -34.10 -11.76 27.77
N ILE A 321 -34.76 -10.93 28.58
CA ILE A 321 -35.64 -11.39 29.66
C ILE A 321 -36.88 -12.10 29.09
N LYS A 322 -37.46 -11.61 28.00
CA LYS A 322 -38.59 -12.26 27.33
C LYS A 322 -38.23 -13.65 26.78
N GLY A 323 -37.00 -13.83 26.30
CA GLY A 323 -36.50 -15.11 25.80
C GLY A 323 -36.16 -16.14 26.88
N MET A 324 -36.13 -15.75 28.16
CA MET A 324 -35.82 -16.66 29.27
C MET A 324 -37.07 -17.34 29.83
N LYS A 325 -36.96 -18.63 30.19
CA LYS A 325 -37.96 -19.30 31.05
C LYS A 325 -37.46 -19.32 32.48
N ILE A 326 -38.15 -18.57 33.33
CA ILE A 326 -37.84 -18.42 34.75
C ILE A 326 -38.95 -19.06 35.57
N SER A 327 -38.61 -20.05 36.39
CA SER A 327 -39.51 -20.64 37.39
C SER A 327 -38.73 -21.13 38.60
N ASP A 328 -39.40 -21.23 39.75
CA ASP A 328 -38.79 -21.66 41.02
C ASP A 328 -37.53 -20.86 41.39
N GLY A 329 -37.56 -19.54 41.16
CA GLY A 329 -36.46 -18.64 41.49
C GLY A 329 -35.25 -18.70 40.55
N LYS A 330 -35.29 -19.50 39.48
CA LYS A 330 -34.13 -19.82 38.63
C LYS A 330 -34.41 -19.68 37.13
N ILE A 331 -33.36 -19.45 36.36
CA ILE A 331 -33.41 -19.49 34.88
C ILE A 331 -33.28 -20.95 34.45
N ASN A 332 -34.37 -21.53 33.96
CA ASN A 332 -34.45 -22.94 33.56
C ASN A 332 -34.18 -23.14 32.07
N TYR A 333 -34.35 -22.10 31.27
CA TYR A 333 -34.04 -22.12 29.84
C TYR A 333 -33.58 -20.75 29.37
N PHE A 334 -32.46 -20.75 28.66
CA PHE A 334 -31.96 -19.67 27.82
C PHE A 334 -31.35 -20.33 26.59
N GLN A 335 -31.66 -19.83 25.40
CA GLN A 335 -31.09 -20.35 24.17
C GLN A 335 -30.42 -19.24 23.37
N GLN A 336 -29.15 -19.47 23.05
CA GLN A 336 -28.28 -18.49 22.42
C GLN A 336 -28.81 -18.04 21.06
N GLN A 337 -29.24 -18.98 20.21
CA GLN A 337 -29.71 -18.68 18.85
C GLN A 337 -30.99 -17.84 18.86
N ASP A 338 -31.92 -18.14 19.77
CA ASP A 338 -33.17 -17.38 19.93
C ASP A 338 -32.84 -15.95 20.37
N TYR A 339 -31.95 -15.79 21.35
CA TYR A 339 -31.52 -14.48 21.82
C TYR A 339 -30.85 -13.65 20.73
N GLU A 340 -29.90 -14.25 19.99
CA GLU A 340 -29.21 -13.60 18.87
C GLU A 340 -30.20 -13.14 17.79
N HIS A 341 -31.18 -13.97 17.47
CA HIS A 341 -32.24 -13.62 16.52
C HIS A 341 -33.06 -12.43 17.00
N ASP A 342 -33.48 -12.44 18.27
CA ASP A 342 -34.36 -11.42 18.85
C ASP A 342 -33.70 -10.04 18.95
N VAL A 343 -32.38 -9.96 19.17
CA VAL A 343 -31.66 -8.68 19.28
C VAL A 343 -31.06 -8.18 17.96
N GLN A 344 -31.09 -8.98 16.91
CA GLN A 344 -30.41 -8.66 15.65
C GLN A 344 -30.92 -7.35 15.03
N HIS A 345 -32.23 -7.09 15.08
CA HIS A 345 -32.80 -5.87 14.51
C HIS A 345 -32.30 -4.61 15.24
N ASP A 346 -32.30 -4.63 16.57
CA ASP A 346 -31.85 -3.50 17.39
C ASP A 346 -30.34 -3.25 17.23
N LEU A 347 -29.56 -4.31 17.05
CA LEU A 347 -28.12 -4.22 16.79
C LEU A 347 -27.82 -3.70 15.38
N GLU A 348 -28.56 -4.15 14.36
CA GLU A 348 -28.42 -3.64 12.99
C GLU A 348 -28.68 -2.14 12.96
N LYS A 349 -29.78 -1.70 13.57
CA LYS A 349 -30.11 -0.27 13.67
C LYS A 349 -28.98 0.52 14.35
N HIS A 350 -28.47 0.04 15.48
CA HIS A 350 -27.36 0.69 16.17
C HIS A 350 -26.10 0.75 15.28
N ARG A 351 -25.80 -0.34 14.57
CA ARG A 351 -24.67 -0.43 13.63
C ARG A 351 -24.79 0.57 12.49
N GLU A 352 -25.96 0.66 11.86
CA GLU A 352 -26.25 1.59 10.77
C GLU A 352 -26.12 3.05 11.23
N GLU A 353 -26.62 3.38 12.42
CA GLU A 353 -26.50 4.72 13.01
C GLU A 353 -25.04 5.11 13.27
N LEU A 354 -24.22 4.17 13.76
CA LEU A 354 -22.76 4.39 13.91
C LEU A 354 -22.08 4.57 12.56
N ILE A 355 -22.34 3.70 11.59
CA ILE A 355 -21.75 3.78 10.24
C ILE A 355 -22.11 5.12 9.60
N ALA A 356 -23.39 5.51 9.63
CA ALA A 356 -23.86 6.78 9.09
C ALA A 356 -23.17 7.98 9.76
N HIS A 357 -23.04 7.96 11.08
CA HIS A 357 -22.39 9.01 11.85
C HIS A 357 -20.91 9.22 11.46
N TYR A 358 -20.12 8.15 11.44
CA TYR A 358 -18.69 8.28 11.11
C TYR A 358 -18.46 8.57 9.63
N LYS A 359 -19.33 8.07 8.75
CA LYS A 359 -19.33 8.44 7.33
C LYS A 359 -19.58 9.94 7.15
N GLU A 360 -20.63 10.51 7.79
CA GLU A 360 -20.90 11.95 7.75
C GLU A 360 -19.69 12.75 8.26
N ARG A 361 -19.06 12.29 9.36
CA ARG A 361 -17.89 12.97 9.94
C ARG A 361 -16.68 12.93 9.01
N LYS A 362 -16.43 11.81 8.34
CA LYS A 362 -15.38 11.68 7.33
C LYS A 362 -15.65 12.57 6.11
N GLU A 363 -16.88 12.58 5.61
CA GLU A 363 -17.30 13.44 4.49
C GLU A 363 -17.15 14.93 4.84
N TYR A 364 -17.41 15.32 6.08
CA TYR A 364 -17.12 16.66 6.58
C TYR A 364 -15.64 17.03 6.40
N PHE A 365 -14.70 16.19 6.84
CA PHE A 365 -13.27 16.48 6.71
C PHE A 365 -12.84 16.60 5.25
N ILE A 366 -13.31 15.69 4.41
CA ILE A 366 -13.03 15.70 2.96
C ILE A 366 -13.56 16.99 2.31
N ALA A 367 -14.81 17.37 2.59
CA ALA A 367 -15.42 18.57 2.03
C ALA A 367 -14.69 19.85 2.49
N TRP A 368 -14.13 19.84 3.70
CA TRP A 368 -13.41 20.97 4.25
C TRP A 368 -12.03 21.20 3.63
N LEU A 369 -11.40 20.18 3.02
CA LEU A 369 -10.10 20.35 2.35
C LEU A 369 -10.15 21.45 1.28
N GLN A 370 -11.21 21.49 0.46
CA GLN A 370 -11.35 22.51 -0.58
C GLN A 370 -11.54 23.92 0.01
N LYS A 371 -12.26 24.02 1.15
CA LYS A 371 -12.45 25.31 1.85
C LYS A 371 -11.14 25.76 2.48
N ALA A 372 -10.44 24.84 3.13
CA ALA A 372 -9.14 25.09 3.74
C ALA A 372 -8.15 25.57 2.66
N LYS A 373 -8.07 24.91 1.50
CA LYS A 373 -7.22 25.34 0.38
C LYS A 373 -7.37 26.85 0.10
N ASN A 374 -8.61 27.28 -0.15
CA ASN A 374 -8.91 28.68 -0.45
C ASN A 374 -8.54 29.61 0.72
N TYR A 375 -8.74 29.17 1.97
CA TYR A 375 -8.36 29.94 3.14
C TYR A 375 -6.83 30.09 3.28
N TYR A 376 -6.07 29.02 3.03
CA TYR A 376 -4.60 29.04 3.08
C TYR A 376 -3.99 29.92 1.98
N GLU A 377 -4.53 29.86 0.76
CA GLU A 377 -4.11 30.74 -0.34
C GLU A 377 -4.31 32.22 0.04
N LEU A 378 -5.51 32.60 0.45
CA LEU A 378 -5.84 33.97 0.85
C LEU A 378 -5.08 34.42 2.11
N ALA A 379 -4.83 33.53 3.07
CA ALA A 379 -4.04 33.85 4.26
C ALA A 379 -2.57 34.08 3.91
N GLY A 380 -2.00 33.32 2.97
CA GLY A 380 -0.63 33.49 2.47
C GLY A 380 -0.41 34.83 1.78
N GLU A 381 -1.44 35.37 1.12
CA GLU A 381 -1.43 36.72 0.53
C GLU A 381 -1.56 37.84 1.58
N ARG A 382 -2.27 37.56 2.68
CA ARG A 382 -2.61 38.57 3.71
C ARG A 382 -1.62 38.64 4.86
N THR A 383 -0.89 37.57 5.14
CA THR A 383 0.10 37.57 6.22
C THR A 383 1.28 38.50 5.88
N ARG A 384 1.77 39.19 6.92
CA ARG A 384 2.99 40.02 6.86
C ARG A 384 4.22 39.30 7.42
N LEU A 385 4.04 38.11 8.01
CA LEU A 385 5.11 37.36 8.66
C LEU A 385 5.70 36.35 7.66
N PRO A 386 6.99 36.45 7.31
CA PRO A 386 7.61 35.55 6.34
C PRO A 386 7.55 34.07 6.75
N GLU A 387 7.68 33.80 8.04
CA GLU A 387 7.60 32.47 8.63
C GLU A 387 6.19 31.86 8.53
N GLU A 388 5.13 32.65 8.72
CA GLU A 388 3.75 32.19 8.44
C GLU A 388 3.57 31.90 6.96
N LYS A 389 4.12 32.73 6.07
CA LYS A 389 3.99 32.53 4.62
C LYS A 389 4.61 31.20 4.16
N LEU A 390 5.78 30.85 4.69
CA LEU A 390 6.43 29.56 4.43
C LEU A 390 5.61 28.40 4.97
N LEU A 391 5.15 28.50 6.23
CA LEU A 391 4.30 27.48 6.85
C LEU A 391 3.00 27.26 6.07
N PHE A 392 2.32 28.33 5.65
CA PHE A 392 1.06 28.23 4.91
C PHE A 392 1.27 27.61 3.53
N ALA A 393 2.40 27.90 2.86
CA ALA A 393 2.75 27.28 1.60
C ALA A 393 3.04 25.77 1.75
N GLU A 394 3.71 25.35 2.83
CA GLU A 394 3.89 23.93 3.15
C GLU A 394 2.54 23.24 3.39
N ARG A 395 1.65 23.86 4.18
CA ARG A 395 0.33 23.29 4.49
C ARG A 395 -0.57 23.24 3.27
N LEU A 396 -0.45 24.20 2.35
CA LEU A 396 -1.19 24.19 1.09
C LEU A 396 -0.86 22.95 0.25
N LYS A 397 0.43 22.57 0.17
CA LYS A 397 0.87 21.34 -0.48
C LYS A 397 0.24 20.10 0.15
N GLU A 398 0.27 20.01 1.48
CA GLU A 398 -0.38 18.92 2.21
C GLU A 398 -1.89 18.83 1.89
N ILE A 399 -2.59 19.97 1.88
CA ILE A 399 -4.03 20.03 1.53
C ILE A 399 -4.25 19.53 0.09
N GLU A 400 -3.45 19.98 -0.88
CA GLU A 400 -3.56 19.55 -2.27
C GLU A 400 -3.28 18.05 -2.43
N GLY A 401 -2.28 17.52 -1.72
CA GLY A 401 -1.97 16.10 -1.67
C GLY A 401 -3.13 15.26 -1.12
N ARG A 402 -3.83 15.73 -0.08
CA ARG A 402 -5.03 15.07 0.48
C ARG A 402 -6.24 15.17 -0.45
N ILE A 403 -6.44 16.31 -1.11
CA ILE A 403 -7.49 16.47 -2.14
C ILE A 403 -7.27 15.46 -3.25
N ALA A 404 -6.05 15.34 -3.77
CA ALA A 404 -5.71 14.39 -4.81
C ALA A 404 -5.94 12.93 -4.37
N TYR A 405 -5.55 12.58 -3.14
CA TYR A 405 -5.81 11.26 -2.54
C TYR A 405 -7.31 10.92 -2.55
N HIS A 406 -8.16 11.75 -1.96
CA HIS A 406 -9.60 11.48 -1.90
C HIS A 406 -10.26 11.46 -3.28
N ASN A 407 -9.79 12.32 -4.18
CA ASN A 407 -10.23 12.33 -5.58
C ASN A 407 -9.87 11.04 -6.32
N ALA A 408 -8.71 10.44 -6.03
CA ALA A 408 -8.34 9.13 -6.57
C ALA A 408 -9.21 8.01 -5.97
N LEU A 409 -9.44 8.03 -4.65
CA LEU A 409 -10.31 7.04 -4.00
C LEU A 409 -11.74 7.08 -4.54
N LYS A 410 -12.26 8.28 -4.85
CA LYS A 410 -13.56 8.44 -5.48
C LYS A 410 -13.61 7.76 -6.85
N ILE A 411 -12.60 7.98 -7.70
CA ILE A 411 -12.49 7.31 -9.01
C ILE A 411 -12.42 5.79 -8.83
N ILE A 412 -11.60 5.31 -7.91
CA ILE A 412 -11.44 3.88 -7.65
C ILE A 412 -12.78 3.25 -7.28
N ARG A 413 -13.51 3.85 -6.33
CA ARG A 413 -14.78 3.33 -5.83
C ARG A 413 -15.90 3.41 -6.85
N GLU A 414 -16.04 4.55 -7.53
CA GLU A 414 -17.22 4.83 -8.37
C GLU A 414 -17.05 4.35 -9.81
N LYS A 415 -15.82 4.30 -10.33
CA LYS A 415 -15.55 4.00 -11.74
C LYS A 415 -14.81 2.67 -11.92
N ILE A 416 -13.72 2.46 -11.18
CA ILE A 416 -12.85 1.27 -11.37
C ILE A 416 -13.49 0.00 -10.80
N SER A 417 -14.12 0.06 -9.63
CA SER A 417 -14.75 -1.12 -9.01
C SER A 417 -15.94 -1.70 -9.80
N ILE A 418 -16.48 -0.99 -10.79
CA ILE A 418 -17.59 -1.46 -11.62
C ILE A 418 -17.06 -2.03 -12.94
N VAL A 419 -16.39 -1.21 -13.75
CA VAL A 419 -15.72 -1.61 -14.99
C VAL A 419 -14.50 -0.70 -15.18
N PRO A 420 -13.27 -1.22 -14.96
CA PRO A 420 -12.05 -0.43 -15.15
C PRO A 420 -11.94 0.08 -16.59
N LYS A 421 -11.76 1.39 -16.75
CA LYS A 421 -11.39 2.03 -18.02
C LYS A 421 -10.00 2.61 -17.90
N LEU A 422 -9.23 2.57 -18.99
CA LEU A 422 -7.85 3.06 -19.02
C LEU A 422 -7.73 4.50 -18.52
N LEU A 423 -8.55 5.42 -19.03
CA LEU A 423 -8.52 6.83 -18.62
C LEU A 423 -8.79 7.02 -17.12
N ASP A 424 -9.70 6.25 -16.53
CA ASP A 424 -10.00 6.35 -15.09
C ASP A 424 -8.85 5.76 -14.25
N LEU A 425 -8.18 4.71 -14.72
CA LEU A 425 -6.98 4.16 -14.08
C LEU A 425 -5.81 5.14 -14.12
N ILE A 426 -5.56 5.79 -15.26
CA ILE A 426 -4.51 6.81 -15.42
C ILE A 426 -4.83 8.02 -14.53
N GLU A 427 -6.06 8.53 -14.54
CA GLU A 427 -6.48 9.66 -13.70
C GLU A 427 -6.29 9.34 -12.20
N ALA A 428 -6.67 8.13 -11.76
CA ALA A 428 -6.46 7.69 -10.38
C ALA A 428 -4.95 7.56 -10.05
N LYS A 429 -4.16 6.99 -10.96
CA LYS A 429 -2.70 6.84 -10.82
C LYS A 429 -2.03 8.20 -10.62
N GLU A 430 -2.27 9.15 -11.52
CA GLU A 430 -1.66 10.48 -11.47
C GLU A 430 -2.00 11.21 -10.17
N ARG A 431 -3.26 11.13 -9.73
CA ARG A 431 -3.71 11.73 -8.46
C ARG A 431 -3.04 11.08 -7.25
N LEU A 432 -2.86 9.76 -7.23
CA LEU A 432 -2.14 9.08 -6.16
C LEU A 432 -0.65 9.40 -6.18
N MET A 433 -0.03 9.52 -7.36
CA MET A 433 1.38 9.94 -7.47
C MET A 433 1.60 11.36 -6.97
N PHE A 434 0.72 12.30 -7.37
CA PHE A 434 0.74 13.67 -6.86
C PHE A 434 0.54 13.69 -5.33
N SER A 435 -0.39 12.89 -4.82
CA SER A 435 -0.60 12.73 -3.39
C SER A 435 0.66 12.23 -2.66
N LEU A 436 1.34 11.20 -3.18
CA LEU A 436 2.60 10.71 -2.59
C LEU A 436 3.70 11.76 -2.56
N GLN A 437 3.74 12.66 -3.55
CA GLN A 437 4.73 13.72 -3.62
C GLN A 437 4.48 14.79 -2.55
N GLU A 438 3.24 15.22 -2.39
CA GLU A 438 2.90 16.38 -1.56
C GLU A 438 2.51 16.03 -0.11
N LEU A 439 2.11 14.78 0.18
CA LEU A 439 1.78 14.36 1.54
C LEU A 439 3.03 14.20 2.43
N PRO A 440 2.97 14.60 3.71
CA PRO A 440 4.07 14.43 4.64
C PRO A 440 4.39 12.95 4.88
N SER A 441 5.67 12.66 5.20
CA SER A 441 6.15 11.34 5.58
C SER A 441 6.60 11.36 7.05
N PRO A 442 6.05 10.51 7.94
CA PRO A 442 5.02 9.49 7.69
C PRO A 442 3.59 10.06 7.71
N SER A 443 2.69 9.47 6.93
CA SER A 443 1.23 9.71 7.04
C SER A 443 0.45 8.48 6.57
N LYS A 444 -0.69 8.19 7.23
CA LYS A 444 -1.56 7.04 6.90
C LYS A 444 -2.08 7.10 5.46
N GLU A 445 -2.38 8.30 4.97
CA GLU A 445 -2.84 8.53 3.59
C GLU A 445 -1.73 8.25 2.57
N ARG A 446 -0.47 8.63 2.86
CA ARG A 446 0.68 8.33 1.99
C ARG A 446 0.96 6.83 1.91
N GLU A 447 0.88 6.13 3.04
CA GLU A 447 1.00 4.66 3.07
C GLU A 447 -0.12 3.98 2.28
N ASP A 448 -1.37 4.41 2.47
CA ASP A 448 -2.49 3.86 1.70
C ASP A 448 -2.38 4.21 0.21
N ALA A 449 -1.98 5.43 -0.16
CA ALA A 449 -1.76 5.83 -1.55
C ALA A 449 -0.72 4.94 -2.24
N SER A 450 0.39 4.63 -1.57
CA SER A 450 1.40 3.70 -2.09
C SER A 450 0.82 2.29 -2.28
N ARG A 451 0.04 1.78 -1.32
CA ARG A 451 -0.65 0.49 -1.45
C ARG A 451 -1.66 0.49 -2.59
N LYS A 452 -2.43 1.57 -2.78
CA LYS A 452 -3.39 1.68 -3.89
C LYS A 452 -2.70 1.74 -5.24
N LEU A 453 -1.56 2.43 -5.38
CA LEU A 453 -0.77 2.42 -6.61
C LEU A 453 -0.29 1.01 -6.98
N LYS A 454 0.13 0.20 -5.99
CA LYS A 454 0.47 -1.22 -6.22
C LYS A 454 -0.72 -2.03 -6.74
N LEU A 455 -1.94 -1.74 -6.26
CA LEU A 455 -3.15 -2.39 -6.76
C LEU A 455 -3.57 -1.94 -8.17
N LEU A 456 -3.20 -0.72 -8.60
CA LEU A 456 -3.51 -0.23 -9.95
C LEU A 456 -2.65 -0.86 -11.04
N GLN A 457 -1.42 -1.30 -10.73
CA GLN A 457 -0.51 -1.90 -11.71
C GLN A 457 -1.10 -3.15 -12.40
N PRO A 458 -1.58 -4.18 -11.67
CA PRO A 458 -2.20 -5.33 -12.33
C PRO A 458 -3.49 -4.95 -13.06
N MET A 459 -4.28 -4.00 -12.55
CA MET A 459 -5.50 -3.55 -13.25
C MET A 459 -5.19 -2.87 -14.60
N LEU A 460 -4.12 -2.08 -14.67
CA LEU A 460 -3.65 -1.49 -15.93
C LEU A 460 -3.18 -2.58 -16.91
N GLN A 461 -2.52 -3.62 -16.42
CA GLN A 461 -2.14 -4.77 -17.24
C GLN A 461 -3.38 -5.49 -17.79
N ASP A 462 -4.36 -5.83 -16.94
CA ASP A 462 -5.59 -6.52 -17.35
C ASP A 462 -6.38 -5.71 -18.40
N VAL A 463 -6.45 -4.38 -18.22
CA VAL A 463 -7.06 -3.47 -19.21
C VAL A 463 -6.26 -3.44 -20.51
N GLY A 464 -4.93 -3.46 -20.43
CA GLY A 464 -4.05 -3.56 -21.60
C GLY A 464 -4.27 -4.87 -22.37
N GLU A 465 -4.43 -6.00 -21.67
CA GLU A 465 -4.70 -7.31 -22.25
C GLU A 465 -6.03 -7.32 -22.99
N LYS A 466 -7.09 -6.82 -22.35
CA LYS A 466 -8.40 -6.69 -22.98
C LYS A 466 -8.37 -5.78 -24.21
N LEU A 467 -7.73 -4.61 -24.12
CA LEU A 467 -7.61 -3.69 -25.26
C LEU A 467 -6.80 -4.30 -26.41
N TYR A 468 -5.81 -5.13 -26.10
CA TYR A 468 -5.03 -5.86 -27.10
C TYR A 468 -5.89 -6.91 -27.83
N GLU A 469 -6.74 -7.65 -27.10
CA GLU A 469 -7.71 -8.60 -27.68
C GLU A 469 -8.78 -7.93 -28.54
N GLU A 470 -9.13 -6.68 -28.24
CA GLU A 470 -10.06 -5.84 -29.01
C GLU A 470 -9.39 -5.10 -30.19
N ASP A 471 -8.16 -5.46 -30.55
CA ASP A 471 -7.33 -4.84 -31.60
C ASP A 471 -7.07 -3.33 -31.40
N ASN A 472 -7.23 -2.82 -30.17
CA ASN A 472 -6.99 -1.43 -29.82
C ASN A 472 -5.55 -1.21 -29.31
N PHE A 473 -4.59 -1.50 -30.18
CA PHE A 473 -3.17 -1.59 -29.83
C PHE A 473 -2.55 -0.28 -29.31
N CYS A 474 -3.06 0.89 -29.76
CA CYS A 474 -2.60 2.18 -29.25
C CYS A 474 -2.90 2.33 -27.75
N LEU A 475 -4.14 2.03 -27.34
CA LEU A 475 -4.53 2.13 -25.93
C LEU A 475 -3.93 0.98 -25.10
N ALA A 476 -3.79 -0.22 -25.68
CA ALA A 476 -3.09 -1.32 -25.01
C ALA A 476 -1.63 -0.96 -24.70
N LEU A 477 -0.92 -0.37 -25.66
CA LEU A 477 0.46 0.11 -25.48
C LEU A 477 0.54 1.13 -24.33
N GLU A 478 -0.36 2.12 -24.30
CA GLU A 478 -0.43 3.12 -23.23
C GLU A 478 -0.66 2.46 -21.87
N ALA A 479 -1.60 1.51 -21.77
CA ALA A 479 -1.89 0.78 -20.55
C ALA A 479 -0.66 0.01 -20.02
N TYR A 480 0.06 -0.71 -20.89
CA TYR A 480 1.26 -1.45 -20.50
C TYR A 480 2.42 -0.53 -20.10
N GLN A 481 2.59 0.62 -20.78
CA GLN A 481 3.58 1.62 -20.40
C GLN A 481 3.29 2.17 -19.01
N GLU A 482 2.01 2.41 -18.68
CA GLU A 482 1.64 2.91 -17.37
C GLU A 482 1.77 1.88 -16.25
N ALA A 483 1.46 0.61 -16.54
CA ALA A 483 1.77 -0.50 -15.64
C ALA A 483 3.29 -0.62 -15.40
N LEU A 484 4.10 -0.45 -16.45
CA LEU A 484 5.57 -0.53 -16.36
C LEU A 484 6.15 0.61 -15.52
N ASN A 485 5.64 1.83 -15.71
CA ASN A 485 6.01 2.99 -14.89
C ASN A 485 5.75 2.73 -13.40
N LEU A 486 4.58 2.17 -13.07
CA LEU A 486 4.25 1.81 -11.69
C LEU A 486 5.15 0.70 -11.13
N SER A 487 5.45 -0.34 -11.90
CA SER A 487 6.35 -1.42 -11.49
C SER A 487 7.74 -0.89 -11.11
N ARG A 488 8.28 0.03 -11.91
CA ARG A 488 9.59 0.67 -11.67
C ARG A 488 9.65 1.53 -10.41
N MET A 489 8.51 2.04 -9.94
CA MET A 489 8.42 2.81 -8.70
C MET A 489 8.37 1.93 -7.44
N GLN A 490 8.19 0.62 -7.57
CA GLN A 490 8.07 -0.28 -6.41
C GLN A 490 9.45 -0.62 -5.83
N VAL A 491 9.49 -0.77 -4.51
CA VAL A 491 10.65 -1.23 -3.75
C VAL A 491 10.22 -2.44 -2.90
N PRO A 492 10.81 -3.64 -3.09
CA PRO A 492 11.77 -3.99 -4.14
C PRO A 492 11.12 -4.00 -5.54
N ARG A 493 11.96 -3.84 -6.58
CA ARG A 493 11.52 -3.92 -7.99
C ARG A 493 11.34 -5.39 -8.39
N GLU A 494 10.22 -5.71 -9.02
CA GLU A 494 9.93 -7.05 -9.51
C GLU A 494 10.32 -7.18 -11.00
N GLU A 495 11.54 -7.65 -11.24
CA GLU A 495 12.10 -7.78 -12.60
C GLU A 495 11.23 -8.63 -13.53
N THR A 496 10.62 -9.70 -13.01
CA THR A 496 9.74 -10.58 -13.80
C THR A 496 8.52 -9.85 -14.37
N ILE A 497 7.89 -8.98 -13.58
CA ILE A 497 6.74 -8.19 -14.03
C ILE A 497 7.17 -7.20 -15.11
N GLU A 498 8.31 -6.54 -14.92
CA GLU A 498 8.83 -5.61 -15.91
C GLU A 498 9.14 -6.28 -17.25
N VAL A 499 9.81 -7.42 -17.22
CA VAL A 499 10.13 -8.20 -18.42
C VAL A 499 8.85 -8.63 -19.14
N LEU A 500 7.82 -9.07 -18.39
CA LEU A 500 6.51 -9.41 -18.95
C LEU A 500 5.84 -8.21 -19.63
N LEU A 501 5.76 -7.06 -18.95
CA LEU A 501 5.15 -5.84 -19.50
C LEU A 501 5.90 -5.35 -20.73
N ARG A 502 7.24 -5.42 -20.74
CA ARG A 502 8.03 -5.07 -21.93
C ARG A 502 7.79 -6.01 -23.10
N SER A 503 7.61 -7.31 -22.87
CA SER A 503 7.18 -8.25 -23.92
C SER A 503 5.84 -7.83 -24.54
N LYS A 504 4.86 -7.44 -23.70
CA LYS A 504 3.56 -6.93 -24.18
C LYS A 504 3.68 -5.61 -24.96
N ILE A 505 4.55 -4.69 -24.53
CA ILE A 505 4.87 -3.45 -25.26
C ILE A 505 5.46 -3.76 -26.65
N ILE A 506 6.38 -4.71 -26.74
CA ILE A 506 7.00 -5.17 -28.00
C ILE A 506 5.93 -5.75 -28.94
N SER A 507 5.02 -6.58 -28.41
CA SER A 507 3.88 -7.11 -29.17
C SER A 507 2.98 -5.98 -29.72
N CYS A 508 2.71 -4.94 -28.93
CA CYS A 508 1.95 -3.76 -29.39
C CYS A 508 2.70 -2.97 -30.46
N PHE A 509 4.00 -2.72 -30.30
CA PHE A 509 4.80 -2.03 -31.30
C PHE A 509 4.76 -2.73 -32.66
N ARG A 510 4.81 -4.08 -32.68
CA ARG A 510 4.65 -4.86 -33.91
C ARG A 510 3.31 -4.60 -34.57
N LYS A 511 2.22 -4.71 -33.81
CA LYS A 511 0.85 -4.49 -34.31
C LYS A 511 0.59 -3.07 -34.81
N LEU A 512 1.31 -2.10 -34.26
CA LEU A 512 1.26 -0.69 -34.67
C LEU A 512 2.26 -0.32 -35.77
N HIS A 513 3.03 -1.27 -36.30
CA HIS A 513 4.07 -1.02 -37.30
C HIS A 513 5.14 0.01 -36.85
N LEU A 514 5.46 0.04 -35.56
CA LEU A 514 6.47 0.93 -34.97
C LEU A 514 7.87 0.29 -34.97
N HIS A 515 8.32 -0.13 -36.14
CA HIS A 515 9.44 -1.05 -36.32
C HIS A 515 10.78 -0.60 -35.71
N ASP A 516 11.12 0.69 -35.84
CA ASP A 516 12.35 1.28 -35.29
C ASP A 516 12.50 1.09 -33.76
N LYS A 517 11.39 0.97 -33.02
CA LYS A 517 11.41 0.81 -31.56
C LYS A 517 11.55 -0.64 -31.10
N ILE A 518 11.14 -1.60 -31.94
CA ILE A 518 10.97 -3.00 -31.56
C ILE A 518 12.30 -3.67 -31.28
N LEU A 519 13.25 -3.60 -32.23
CA LEU A 519 14.54 -4.25 -32.07
C LEU A 519 15.36 -3.63 -30.93
N SER A 520 15.26 -2.32 -30.73
CA SER A 520 15.93 -1.65 -29.61
C SER A 520 15.37 -2.16 -28.28
N GLU A 521 14.05 -2.13 -28.10
CA GLU A 521 13.44 -2.59 -26.84
C GLU A 521 13.67 -4.09 -26.60
N ALA A 522 13.62 -4.92 -27.65
CA ALA A 522 13.89 -6.36 -27.54
C ALA A 522 15.32 -6.64 -27.07
N ARG A 523 16.32 -5.95 -27.64
CA ARG A 523 17.72 -6.06 -27.19
C ARG A 523 17.88 -5.56 -25.77
N ASP A 524 17.34 -4.39 -25.47
CA ASP A 524 17.42 -3.79 -24.13
C ASP A 524 16.87 -4.75 -23.05
N VAL A 525 15.78 -5.47 -23.33
CA VAL A 525 15.24 -6.49 -22.41
C VAL A 525 16.15 -7.71 -22.29
N LEU A 526 16.57 -8.26 -23.42
CA LEU A 526 17.34 -9.51 -23.47
C LEU A 526 18.77 -9.35 -22.92
N ASP A 527 19.32 -8.15 -22.98
CA ASP A 527 20.66 -7.83 -22.46
C ASP A 527 20.62 -7.44 -20.98
N ALA A 528 19.54 -6.78 -20.52
CA ALA A 528 19.42 -6.31 -19.13
C ALA A 528 19.02 -7.43 -18.15
N CYS A 529 18.24 -8.41 -18.59
CA CYS A 529 17.71 -9.48 -17.75
C CYS A 529 17.77 -10.82 -18.50
N ALA A 530 17.80 -11.93 -17.76
CA ALA A 530 17.56 -13.26 -18.32
C ALA A 530 16.05 -13.56 -18.25
N PRO A 531 15.23 -13.23 -19.26
CA PRO A 531 13.80 -13.54 -19.24
C PRO A 531 13.60 -15.06 -19.10
N GLY A 532 12.50 -15.46 -18.46
CA GLY A 532 12.05 -16.85 -18.50
C GLY A 532 11.86 -17.32 -19.95
N GLY A 533 12.12 -18.61 -20.22
CA GLY A 533 12.22 -19.13 -21.59
C GLY A 533 11.03 -18.81 -22.51
N GLU A 534 9.79 -18.81 -22.01
CA GLU A 534 8.61 -18.45 -22.81
C GLU A 534 8.55 -16.96 -23.17
N ILE A 535 8.89 -16.06 -22.22
CA ILE A 535 8.90 -14.62 -22.48
C ILE A 535 10.04 -14.28 -23.45
N GLN A 536 11.19 -14.95 -23.29
CA GLN A 536 12.32 -14.81 -24.21
C GLN A 536 11.92 -15.16 -25.66
N LYS A 537 11.18 -16.26 -25.83
CA LYS A 537 10.65 -16.69 -27.13
C LYS A 537 9.70 -15.65 -27.72
N GLU A 538 8.77 -15.13 -26.93
CA GLU A 538 7.81 -14.10 -27.38
C GLU A 538 8.52 -12.82 -27.87
N ILE A 539 9.53 -12.35 -27.12
CA ILE A 539 10.33 -11.17 -27.48
C ILE A 539 11.06 -11.38 -28.81
N ILE A 540 11.76 -12.52 -28.95
CA ILE A 540 12.54 -12.82 -30.17
C ILE A 540 11.62 -12.98 -31.38
N LEU A 541 10.52 -13.73 -31.22
CA LEU A 541 9.52 -13.96 -32.26
C LEU A 541 8.96 -12.63 -32.78
N ASN A 542 8.47 -11.76 -31.88
CA ASN A 542 7.90 -10.48 -32.29
C ASN A 542 8.95 -9.52 -32.85
N GLY A 543 10.17 -9.52 -32.32
CA GLY A 543 11.29 -8.72 -32.82
C GLY A 543 11.63 -9.03 -34.28
N ILE A 544 11.73 -10.32 -34.62
CA ILE A 544 12.06 -10.76 -35.98
C ILE A 544 10.88 -10.51 -36.93
N LYS A 545 9.67 -10.94 -36.56
CA LYS A 545 8.50 -10.82 -37.45
C LYS A 545 8.20 -9.37 -37.81
N ALA A 546 8.29 -8.46 -36.85
CA ALA A 546 7.97 -7.06 -37.12
C ALA A 546 8.89 -6.42 -38.16
N VAL A 547 10.20 -6.67 -38.08
CA VAL A 547 11.16 -6.10 -39.06
C VAL A 547 10.97 -6.73 -40.43
N MET A 548 10.65 -8.03 -40.48
CA MET A 548 10.37 -8.70 -41.75
C MET A 548 9.07 -8.19 -42.41
N GLU A 549 8.02 -7.95 -41.62
CA GLU A 549 6.78 -7.32 -42.10
C GLU A 549 7.03 -5.92 -42.69
N GLU A 550 7.89 -5.11 -42.06
CA GLU A 550 8.31 -3.80 -42.60
C GLU A 550 9.05 -3.92 -43.93
N LEU A 551 10.04 -4.82 -43.99
CA LEU A 551 10.86 -5.00 -45.18
C LEU A 551 10.02 -5.42 -46.40
N LEU A 552 9.04 -6.30 -46.17
CA LEU A 552 8.14 -6.80 -47.21
C LEU A 552 7.09 -5.77 -47.65
N SER A 553 6.74 -4.81 -46.78
CA SER A 553 5.79 -3.75 -47.12
C SER A 553 6.43 -2.56 -47.84
N ASN A 554 7.74 -2.33 -47.66
CA ASN A 554 8.49 -1.19 -48.19
C ASN A 554 9.35 -1.51 -49.44
N GLU A 555 9.10 -2.60 -50.16
CA GLU A 555 9.93 -3.11 -51.27
C GLU A 555 10.28 -2.09 -52.38
N LYS A 556 9.54 -0.98 -52.49
CA LYS A 556 9.73 0.03 -53.55
C LYS A 556 10.53 1.27 -53.15
N ASP A 557 10.68 1.55 -51.85
CA ASP A 557 11.31 2.78 -51.38
C ASP A 557 12.64 2.48 -50.64
N ASN A 558 13.75 2.79 -51.32
CA ASN A 558 15.11 2.83 -50.76
C ASN A 558 15.73 1.46 -50.39
N GLN A 559 16.17 0.73 -51.42
CA GLN A 559 16.89 -0.56 -51.34
C GLN A 559 18.08 -0.59 -50.37
N ILE A 560 18.72 0.56 -50.09
CA ILE A 560 19.86 0.65 -49.16
C ILE A 560 19.40 0.55 -47.70
N VAL A 561 18.33 1.25 -47.33
CA VAL A 561 17.78 1.25 -45.97
C VAL A 561 17.21 -0.12 -45.63
N ALA A 562 16.46 -0.72 -46.57
CA ALA A 562 15.95 -2.08 -46.44
C ALA A 562 17.07 -3.10 -46.18
N LYS A 563 18.20 -3.00 -46.91
CA LYS A 563 19.33 -3.92 -46.73
C LYS A 563 20.02 -3.76 -45.36
N MET A 564 20.04 -2.54 -44.80
CA MET A 564 20.60 -2.32 -43.46
C MET A 564 19.70 -2.90 -42.36
N SER A 565 18.39 -2.68 -42.43
CA SER A 565 17.41 -3.28 -41.50
C SER A 565 17.43 -4.80 -41.58
N LEU A 566 17.54 -5.37 -42.78
CA LEU A 566 17.70 -6.80 -43.00
C LEU A 566 18.95 -7.37 -42.30
N ARG A 567 20.10 -6.70 -42.40
CA ARG A 567 21.31 -7.11 -41.68
C ARG A 567 21.12 -7.06 -40.17
N MET A 568 20.39 -6.07 -39.65
CA MET A 568 20.15 -5.95 -38.22
C MET A 568 19.30 -7.10 -37.68
N VAL A 569 18.21 -7.46 -38.37
CA VAL A 569 17.36 -8.59 -37.98
C VAL A 569 18.07 -9.92 -38.19
N ALA A 570 18.83 -10.11 -39.27
CA ALA A 570 19.61 -11.32 -39.49
C ALA A 570 20.68 -11.52 -38.40
N LYS A 571 21.37 -10.45 -37.98
CA LYS A 571 22.29 -10.51 -36.84
C LYS A 571 21.58 -10.88 -35.54
N PHE A 572 20.42 -10.28 -35.29
CA PHE A 572 19.60 -10.60 -34.11
C PHE A 572 19.14 -12.06 -34.13
N PHE A 573 18.71 -12.58 -35.27
CA PHE A 573 18.39 -14.00 -35.46
C PHE A 573 19.59 -14.90 -35.13
N CYS A 574 20.76 -14.62 -35.72
CA CYS A 574 21.97 -15.40 -35.50
C CYS A 574 22.43 -15.39 -34.04
N GLN A 575 22.23 -14.27 -33.33
CA GLN A 575 22.59 -14.14 -31.91
C GLN A 575 21.79 -15.11 -31.03
N TYR A 576 20.51 -15.35 -31.34
CA TYR A 576 19.64 -16.25 -30.58
C TYR A 576 19.34 -17.58 -31.30
N GLN A 577 20.23 -17.97 -32.21
CA GLN A 577 19.99 -19.06 -33.14
C GLN A 577 19.75 -20.42 -32.45
N GLU A 578 20.48 -20.71 -31.38
CA GLU A 578 20.29 -21.96 -30.62
C GLU A 578 18.87 -22.06 -30.04
N LEU A 579 18.41 -21.00 -29.37
CA LEU A 579 17.07 -20.93 -28.79
C LEU A 579 16.00 -20.99 -29.89
N ILE A 580 16.22 -20.27 -31.00
CA ILE A 580 15.30 -20.28 -32.14
C ILE A 580 15.17 -21.71 -32.69
N GLN A 581 16.28 -22.42 -32.92
CA GLN A 581 16.23 -23.79 -33.44
C GLN A 581 15.51 -24.75 -32.49
N GLN A 582 15.71 -24.61 -31.18
CA GLN A 582 15.08 -25.47 -30.19
C GLN A 582 13.58 -25.21 -30.01
N HIS A 583 13.10 -23.98 -30.22
CA HIS A 583 11.77 -23.58 -29.77
C HIS A 583 10.93 -22.76 -30.74
N LEU A 584 11.54 -22.03 -31.68
CA LEU A 584 10.84 -21.14 -32.63
C LEU A 584 11.10 -21.51 -34.10
N GLY A 585 11.76 -22.64 -34.35
CA GLY A 585 12.27 -23.01 -35.67
C GLY A 585 11.16 -23.08 -36.71
N GLN A 586 10.00 -23.63 -36.35
CA GLN A 586 8.82 -23.68 -37.22
C GLN A 586 8.16 -22.31 -37.38
N ASP A 587 8.10 -21.51 -36.32
CA ASP A 587 7.40 -20.22 -36.30
C ASP A 587 8.12 -19.11 -37.06
N LEU A 588 9.43 -19.25 -37.28
CA LEU A 588 10.32 -18.28 -37.92
C LEU A 588 10.97 -18.81 -39.22
N ASP A 589 10.59 -20.00 -39.70
CA ASP A 589 11.22 -20.59 -40.89
C ASP A 589 10.96 -19.77 -42.15
N ALA A 590 9.73 -19.25 -42.30
CA ALA A 590 9.36 -18.41 -43.43
C ALA A 590 10.19 -17.12 -43.46
N GLU A 591 10.29 -16.41 -42.34
CA GLU A 591 11.10 -15.21 -42.18
C GLU A 591 12.58 -15.51 -42.43
N ARG A 592 13.08 -16.66 -41.96
CA ARG A 592 14.46 -17.11 -42.21
C ARG A 592 14.74 -17.32 -43.69
N LEU A 593 13.86 -18.06 -44.39
CA LEU A 593 14.00 -18.31 -45.83
C LEU A 593 13.91 -17.02 -46.64
N GLU A 594 13.05 -16.09 -46.23
CA GLU A 594 12.92 -14.78 -46.85
C GLU A 594 14.19 -13.93 -46.65
N MET A 595 14.76 -13.92 -45.44
CA MET A 595 16.05 -13.26 -45.19
C MET A 595 17.16 -13.82 -46.08
N ILE A 596 17.22 -15.15 -46.27
CA ILE A 596 18.18 -15.82 -47.16
C ILE A 596 17.94 -15.41 -48.62
N SER A 597 16.67 -15.37 -49.06
CA SER A 597 16.28 -14.96 -50.41
C SER A 597 16.74 -13.54 -50.73
N ILE A 598 16.45 -12.58 -49.84
CA ILE A 598 16.78 -11.17 -50.05
C ILE A 598 18.28 -10.91 -49.95
N LEU A 599 18.99 -11.53 -48.99
CA LEU A 599 20.44 -11.39 -48.88
C LEU A 599 21.16 -12.00 -50.10
N GLY A 600 20.62 -13.10 -50.64
CA GLY A 600 21.17 -13.85 -51.76
C GLY A 600 22.02 -15.04 -51.33
N ASN A 601 22.47 -15.85 -52.30
CA ASN A 601 23.24 -17.07 -52.05
C ASN A 601 24.61 -16.80 -51.44
N CYS A 602 24.97 -17.48 -50.34
CA CYS A 602 26.21 -17.23 -49.61
C CYS A 602 27.49 -17.47 -50.43
N ASN A 603 27.50 -18.47 -51.33
CA ASN A 603 28.66 -18.75 -52.18
C ASN A 603 28.81 -17.69 -53.28
N SER A 604 27.71 -17.31 -53.93
CA SER A 604 27.73 -16.24 -54.93
C SER A 604 28.14 -14.89 -54.33
N LEU A 605 27.64 -14.55 -53.14
CA LEU A 605 28.06 -13.34 -52.40
C LEU A 605 29.55 -13.40 -52.04
N ARG A 606 30.06 -14.55 -51.61
CA ARG A 606 31.47 -14.72 -51.30
C ARG A 606 32.37 -14.54 -52.53
N GLU A 607 31.98 -15.09 -53.68
CA GLU A 607 32.69 -14.91 -54.96
C GLU A 607 32.66 -13.43 -55.38
N GLN A 608 31.49 -12.81 -55.36
CA GLN A 608 31.31 -11.38 -55.66
C GLN A 608 32.14 -10.48 -54.74
N GLY A 609 32.21 -10.80 -53.43
CA GLY A 609 33.08 -10.11 -52.50
C GLY A 609 34.56 -10.20 -52.88
N GLY A 610 34.99 -11.36 -53.42
CA GLY A 610 36.32 -11.56 -53.99
C GLY A 610 36.58 -10.67 -55.20
N GLU A 611 35.66 -10.63 -56.16
CA GLU A 611 35.76 -9.77 -57.34
C GLU A 611 35.82 -8.28 -56.96
N LEU A 612 34.97 -7.84 -56.02
CA LEU A 612 34.97 -6.47 -55.51
C LEU A 612 36.27 -6.11 -54.80
N PHE A 613 36.86 -7.07 -54.07
CA PHE A 613 38.15 -6.92 -53.43
C PHE A 613 39.28 -6.74 -54.45
N GLU A 614 39.29 -7.54 -55.52
CA GLU A 614 40.27 -7.42 -56.62
C GLU A 614 40.13 -6.10 -57.37
N GLN A 615 38.91 -5.57 -57.50
CA GLN A 615 38.62 -4.23 -58.04
C GLN A 615 38.99 -3.08 -57.08
N GLY A 616 39.48 -3.37 -55.87
CA GLY A 616 39.84 -2.36 -54.87
C GLY A 616 38.64 -1.70 -54.16
N LYS A 617 37.42 -2.21 -54.34
CA LYS A 617 36.19 -1.68 -53.72
C LYS A 617 35.98 -2.29 -52.33
N PHE A 618 36.88 -1.97 -51.40
CA PHE A 618 36.97 -2.68 -50.11
C PHE A 618 35.73 -2.61 -49.23
N ASP A 619 35.06 -1.45 -49.11
CA ASP A 619 33.85 -1.35 -48.26
C ASP A 619 32.66 -2.14 -48.84
N LEU A 620 32.52 -2.16 -50.17
CA LEU A 620 31.51 -2.99 -50.83
C LEU A 620 31.84 -4.47 -50.66
N ALA A 621 33.10 -4.87 -50.85
CA ALA A 621 33.55 -6.24 -50.62
C ALA A 621 33.26 -6.71 -49.18
N LEU A 622 33.56 -5.86 -48.19
CA LEU A 622 33.30 -6.17 -46.79
C LEU A 622 31.80 -6.33 -46.50
N ASN A 623 30.99 -5.41 -46.99
CA ASN A 623 29.52 -5.49 -46.89
C ASN A 623 28.99 -6.78 -47.52
N THR A 624 29.47 -7.15 -48.70
CA THR A 624 29.07 -8.40 -49.39
C THR A 624 29.54 -9.64 -48.62
N TYR A 625 30.73 -9.63 -48.02
CA TYR A 625 31.18 -10.74 -47.16
C TYR A 625 30.35 -10.86 -45.88
N GLN A 626 29.94 -9.74 -45.27
CA GLN A 626 29.04 -9.77 -44.11
C GLN A 626 27.67 -10.34 -44.48
N ASP A 627 27.13 -10.00 -45.65
CA ASP A 627 25.91 -10.60 -46.18
C ASP A 627 26.11 -12.11 -46.38
N ALA A 628 27.22 -12.54 -46.97
CA ALA A 628 27.55 -13.94 -47.17
C ALA A 628 27.60 -14.72 -45.84
N LEU A 629 28.21 -14.13 -44.81
CA LEU A 629 28.28 -14.73 -43.46
C LEU A 629 26.89 -14.91 -42.86
N LEU A 630 26.07 -13.86 -42.92
CA LEU A 630 24.71 -13.89 -42.37
C LEU A 630 23.85 -14.93 -43.11
N THR A 631 23.87 -14.95 -44.45
CA THR A 631 23.15 -15.96 -45.23
C THR A 631 23.62 -17.38 -44.87
N HIS A 632 24.93 -17.59 -44.74
CA HIS A 632 25.49 -18.92 -44.39
C HIS A 632 24.99 -19.38 -43.02
N ARG A 633 25.06 -18.51 -42.02
CA ARG A 633 24.57 -18.80 -40.67
C ARG A 633 23.07 -19.06 -40.64
N LEU A 634 22.27 -18.30 -41.38
CA LEU A 634 20.83 -18.53 -41.51
C LEU A 634 20.51 -19.86 -42.22
N SER A 635 21.30 -20.25 -43.21
CA SER A 635 21.06 -21.44 -44.06
C SER A 635 21.57 -22.74 -43.43
N THR A 636 22.60 -22.69 -42.60
CA THR A 636 23.29 -23.88 -42.10
C THR A 636 23.61 -23.70 -40.62
N TYR A 637 22.96 -24.49 -39.76
CA TYR A 637 23.19 -24.52 -38.33
C TYR A 637 23.36 -25.97 -37.81
N PRO A 638 24.40 -26.27 -37.02
CA PRO A 638 25.59 -25.43 -36.79
C PRO A 638 26.33 -25.14 -38.10
N SER A 639 26.92 -23.96 -38.22
CA SER A 639 27.56 -23.53 -39.46
C SER A 639 28.87 -24.30 -39.73
N SER A 640 29.21 -24.46 -41.02
CA SER A 640 30.49 -25.09 -41.40
C SER A 640 31.67 -24.20 -40.98
N ILE A 641 32.46 -24.67 -40.03
CA ILE A 641 33.64 -23.95 -39.52
C ILE A 641 34.71 -23.75 -40.59
N ASP A 642 34.86 -24.68 -41.53
CA ASP A 642 35.76 -24.53 -42.67
C ASP A 642 35.33 -23.36 -43.56
N TRP A 643 34.03 -23.30 -43.86
CA TRP A 643 33.48 -22.23 -44.69
C TRP A 643 33.61 -20.86 -44.00
N GLU A 644 33.20 -20.76 -42.73
CA GLU A 644 33.32 -19.51 -41.96
C GLU A 644 34.78 -19.11 -41.74
N GLY A 645 35.66 -20.06 -41.48
CA GLY A 645 37.11 -19.84 -41.37
C GLY A 645 37.70 -19.26 -42.65
N SER A 646 37.32 -19.81 -43.80
CA SER A 646 37.78 -19.28 -45.07
C SER A 646 37.21 -17.90 -45.40
N LEU A 647 35.97 -17.60 -45.01
CA LEU A 647 35.39 -16.26 -45.19
C LEU A 647 36.01 -15.24 -44.23
N CYS A 648 36.21 -15.62 -42.96
CA CYS A 648 36.88 -14.81 -41.95
C CYS A 648 38.29 -14.40 -42.42
N ALA A 649 39.05 -15.34 -43.00
CA ALA A 649 40.35 -15.03 -43.60
C ALA A 649 40.24 -13.90 -44.64
N SER A 650 39.26 -13.97 -45.56
CA SER A 650 39.01 -12.94 -46.57
C SER A 650 38.62 -11.61 -45.94
N MET A 651 37.67 -11.60 -45.00
CA MET A 651 37.23 -10.38 -44.30
C MET A 651 38.38 -9.71 -43.55
N MET A 652 39.24 -10.48 -42.88
CA MET A 652 40.40 -9.95 -42.16
C MET A 652 41.43 -9.32 -43.10
N VAL A 653 41.52 -9.76 -44.36
CA VAL A 653 42.32 -9.06 -45.37
C VAL A 653 41.75 -7.69 -45.65
N VAL A 654 40.42 -7.59 -45.80
CA VAL A 654 39.72 -6.33 -46.08
C VAL A 654 39.84 -5.36 -44.91
N TYR A 655 39.50 -5.79 -43.69
CA TYR A 655 39.62 -4.99 -42.47
C TYR A 655 41.04 -4.43 -42.28
N ARG A 656 42.07 -5.24 -42.58
CA ARG A 656 43.46 -4.77 -42.54
C ARG A 656 43.74 -3.70 -43.60
N LYS A 657 43.23 -3.87 -44.83
CA LYS A 657 43.47 -2.91 -45.92
C LYS A 657 42.72 -1.59 -45.73
N THR A 658 41.60 -1.59 -45.02
CA THR A 658 40.79 -0.39 -44.73
C THR A 658 41.11 0.24 -43.38
N ASN A 659 42.09 -0.28 -42.64
CA ASN A 659 42.40 0.13 -41.26
C ASN A 659 41.23 0.01 -40.26
N ARG A 660 40.24 -0.83 -40.56
CA ARG A 660 39.07 -1.12 -39.70
C ARG A 660 39.28 -2.41 -38.89
N PHE A 661 40.51 -2.61 -38.40
CA PHE A 661 40.94 -3.87 -37.80
C PHE A 661 40.13 -4.28 -36.58
N SER A 662 39.80 -3.32 -35.70
CA SER A 662 39.03 -3.54 -34.49
C SER A 662 37.65 -4.14 -34.74
N GLU A 663 37.01 -3.79 -35.86
CA GLU A 663 35.68 -4.30 -36.22
C GLU A 663 35.69 -5.79 -36.61
N GLY A 664 36.80 -6.30 -37.14
CA GLY A 664 36.94 -7.70 -37.54
C GLY A 664 37.41 -8.64 -36.42
N LEU A 665 38.00 -8.08 -35.36
CA LEU A 665 38.66 -8.86 -34.32
C LEU A 665 37.71 -9.78 -33.53
N PRO A 666 36.50 -9.35 -33.14
CA PRO A 666 35.56 -10.22 -32.44
C PRO A 666 35.20 -11.47 -33.25
N PHE A 667 34.93 -11.33 -34.55
CA PHE A 667 34.62 -12.45 -35.43
C PHE A 667 35.83 -13.36 -35.64
N ALA A 668 37.03 -12.80 -35.81
CA ALA A 668 38.25 -13.60 -35.89
C ALA A 668 38.50 -14.40 -34.61
N ASN A 669 38.28 -13.80 -33.44
CA ASN A 669 38.43 -14.47 -32.16
C ASN A 669 37.40 -15.60 -31.99
N GLU A 670 36.13 -15.37 -32.33
CA GLU A 670 35.07 -16.38 -32.35
C GLU A 670 35.48 -17.62 -33.18
N ILE A 671 35.96 -17.41 -34.40
CA ILE A 671 36.39 -18.49 -35.30
C ILE A 671 37.64 -19.21 -34.80
N LEU A 672 38.62 -18.47 -34.25
CA LEU A 672 39.88 -19.02 -33.75
C LEU A 672 39.73 -19.83 -32.46
N LEU A 673 38.63 -19.65 -31.72
CA LEU A 673 38.30 -20.46 -30.56
C LEU A 673 37.83 -21.88 -30.94
N ASN A 674 37.42 -22.10 -32.18
CA ASN A 674 36.98 -23.42 -32.62
C ASN A 674 38.19 -24.36 -32.86
N PRO A 675 38.28 -25.51 -32.18
CA PRO A 675 39.41 -26.44 -32.33
C PRO A 675 39.46 -27.10 -33.70
N ASP A 676 38.32 -27.23 -34.39
CA ASP A 676 38.19 -27.91 -35.68
C ASP A 676 38.47 -26.99 -36.87
N LEU A 677 38.92 -25.75 -36.62
CA LEU A 677 39.28 -24.80 -37.67
C LEU A 677 40.44 -25.33 -38.52
N PRO A 678 40.27 -25.47 -39.86
CA PRO A 678 41.33 -25.97 -40.73
C PRO A 678 42.60 -25.14 -40.63
N ILE A 679 43.74 -25.83 -40.59
CA ILE A 679 45.07 -25.23 -40.35
C ILE A 679 45.36 -24.08 -41.33
N GLU A 680 45.00 -24.25 -42.61
CA GLU A 680 45.25 -23.23 -43.63
C GLU A 680 44.37 -21.98 -43.47
N ALA A 681 43.12 -22.13 -43.03
CA ALA A 681 42.27 -21.00 -42.67
C ALA A 681 42.81 -20.30 -41.41
N LYS A 682 43.18 -21.07 -40.38
CA LYS A 682 43.79 -20.58 -39.14
C LYS A 682 45.07 -19.79 -39.39
N LYS A 683 45.97 -20.30 -40.26
CA LYS A 683 47.19 -19.60 -40.71
C LYS A 683 46.85 -18.26 -41.34
N LYS A 684 45.91 -18.23 -42.29
CA LYS A 684 45.52 -16.98 -42.97
C LYS A 684 44.91 -15.97 -42.00
N ILE A 685 43.95 -16.37 -41.17
CA ILE A 685 43.31 -15.49 -40.18
C ILE A 685 44.39 -14.91 -39.25
N LEU A 686 45.20 -15.77 -38.62
CA LEU A 686 46.23 -15.32 -37.67
C LEU A 686 47.29 -14.43 -38.33
N PHE A 687 47.67 -14.70 -39.58
CA PHE A 687 48.55 -13.84 -40.34
C PHE A 687 47.98 -12.42 -40.49
N HIS A 688 46.71 -12.31 -40.86
CA HIS A 688 46.05 -11.02 -41.00
C HIS A 688 45.77 -10.34 -39.64
N VAL A 689 45.43 -11.12 -38.60
CA VAL A 689 45.25 -10.65 -37.22
C VAL A 689 46.53 -10.05 -36.66
N VAL A 690 47.65 -10.75 -36.74
CA VAL A 690 48.94 -10.27 -36.21
C VAL A 690 49.43 -9.05 -36.98
N LYS A 691 49.35 -9.08 -38.31
CA LYS A 691 49.80 -7.95 -39.13
C LYS A 691 48.91 -6.72 -38.95
N GLY A 692 47.59 -6.90 -38.90
CA GLY A 692 46.64 -5.83 -38.62
C GLY A 692 46.78 -5.28 -37.21
N GLY A 693 47.00 -6.14 -36.21
CA GLY A 693 47.20 -5.75 -34.82
C GLY A 693 48.47 -4.93 -34.62
N VAL A 694 49.61 -5.34 -35.21
CA VAL A 694 50.84 -4.53 -35.15
C VAL A 694 50.67 -3.18 -35.83
N ASN A 695 50.01 -3.13 -37.00
CA ASN A 695 49.69 -1.87 -37.66
C ASN A 695 48.81 -0.98 -36.78
N ALA A 696 47.75 -1.53 -36.18
CA ALA A 696 46.86 -0.80 -35.29
C ALA A 696 47.60 -0.26 -34.05
N ILE A 697 48.47 -1.07 -33.43
CA ILE A 697 49.31 -0.65 -32.30
C ILE A 697 50.24 0.50 -32.70
N ASN A 698 50.86 0.43 -33.88
CA ASN A 698 51.74 1.50 -34.35
C ASN A 698 50.96 2.81 -34.57
N ILE A 699 49.77 2.74 -35.17
CA ILE A 699 48.88 3.91 -35.34
C ILE A 699 48.43 4.46 -33.98
N MET A 700 48.11 3.60 -33.02
CA MET A 700 47.68 4.00 -31.66
C MET A 700 48.79 4.66 -30.84
N ARG A 701 50.05 4.26 -31.03
CA ARG A 701 51.19 4.94 -30.41
C ARG A 701 51.31 6.40 -30.85
N GLU A 702 50.77 6.73 -32.02
CA GLU A 702 50.78 8.09 -32.57
C GLU A 702 49.52 8.89 -32.16
N ASN A 703 48.36 8.24 -31.94
CA ASN A 703 47.05 8.90 -31.86
C ASN A 703 46.20 8.61 -30.59
N GLN A 704 46.84 8.26 -29.47
CA GLN A 704 46.26 7.77 -28.20
C GLN A 704 45.93 6.25 -28.20
N PRO A 705 46.30 5.51 -27.13
CA PRO A 705 46.13 4.07 -27.06
C PRO A 705 44.69 3.63 -26.71
N ASP A 706 44.06 2.84 -27.58
CA ASP A 706 42.88 2.04 -27.21
C ASP A 706 43.32 0.80 -26.43
N LEU A 707 43.26 0.91 -25.11
CA LEU A 707 43.67 -0.15 -24.19
C LEU A 707 42.82 -1.42 -24.31
N SER A 708 41.59 -1.34 -24.83
CA SER A 708 40.72 -2.50 -25.02
C SER A 708 41.22 -3.35 -26.18
N LEU A 709 41.44 -2.72 -27.34
CA LEU A 709 41.95 -3.42 -28.52
C LEU A 709 43.34 -4.01 -28.28
N MET A 710 44.21 -3.29 -27.57
CA MET A 710 45.53 -3.81 -27.19
C MET A 710 45.45 -5.09 -26.35
N LYS A 711 44.50 -5.15 -25.40
CA LYS A 711 44.28 -6.35 -24.57
C LYS A 711 43.77 -7.52 -25.40
N GLU A 712 42.83 -7.31 -26.33
CA GLU A 712 42.35 -8.38 -27.21
C GLU A 712 43.47 -8.92 -28.11
N ILE A 713 44.26 -8.04 -28.73
CA ILE A 713 45.41 -8.44 -29.55
C ILE A 713 46.41 -9.25 -28.70
N GLN A 714 46.69 -8.79 -27.47
CA GLN A 714 47.57 -9.50 -26.54
C GLN A 714 47.05 -10.89 -26.21
N GLN A 715 45.75 -11.01 -25.88
CA GLN A 715 45.14 -12.30 -25.54
C GLN A 715 45.18 -13.28 -26.70
N LEU A 716 44.85 -12.84 -27.91
CA LEU A 716 44.93 -13.65 -29.12
C LEU A 716 46.36 -14.08 -29.42
N TYR A 717 47.33 -13.16 -29.31
CA TYR A 717 48.73 -13.44 -29.51
C TYR A 717 49.24 -14.50 -28.51
N ILE A 718 48.93 -14.35 -27.22
CA ILE A 718 49.33 -15.29 -26.17
C ILE A 718 48.68 -16.67 -26.44
N ARG A 719 47.37 -16.70 -26.70
CA ARG A 719 46.62 -17.94 -26.92
C ARG A 719 47.17 -18.75 -28.09
N HIS A 720 47.58 -18.08 -29.17
CA HIS A 720 48.06 -18.74 -30.38
C HIS A 720 49.57 -18.68 -30.56
N LYS A 721 50.33 -18.31 -29.52
CA LYS A 721 51.79 -18.05 -29.60
C LYS A 721 52.59 -19.20 -30.21
N GLU A 722 52.34 -20.42 -29.76
CA GLU A 722 53.10 -21.59 -30.23
C GLU A 722 52.76 -21.93 -31.68
N PHE A 723 51.49 -21.81 -32.08
CA PHE A 723 51.07 -21.98 -33.47
C PHE A 723 51.67 -20.89 -34.37
N LEU A 724 51.69 -19.63 -33.91
CA LEU A 724 52.31 -18.52 -34.64
C LEU A 724 53.81 -18.77 -34.88
N LYS A 725 54.51 -19.34 -33.90
CA LYS A 725 55.93 -19.70 -34.02
C LYS A 725 56.15 -20.87 -34.97
N SER A 726 55.35 -21.94 -34.88
CA SER A 726 55.57 -23.12 -35.73
C SER A 726 55.17 -22.86 -37.18
N GLU A 727 54.04 -22.19 -37.40
CA GLU A 727 53.41 -22.11 -38.73
C GLU A 727 53.66 -20.79 -39.48
N LEU A 728 53.94 -19.69 -38.76
CA LEU A 728 53.95 -18.33 -39.35
C LEU A 728 55.21 -17.50 -39.04
N GLN A 729 56.18 -18.04 -38.30
CA GLN A 729 57.39 -17.30 -37.92
C GLN A 729 58.18 -16.79 -39.13
N GLY A 730 58.23 -17.56 -40.21
CA GLY A 730 58.91 -17.15 -41.44
C GLY A 730 58.27 -15.93 -42.11
N SER A 731 56.94 -15.80 -42.05
CA SER A 731 56.17 -14.76 -42.75
C SER A 731 55.82 -13.55 -41.88
N LEU A 732 55.93 -13.66 -40.55
CA LEU A 732 55.60 -12.61 -39.56
C LEU A 732 56.78 -12.25 -38.64
N ARG A 733 58.02 -12.54 -39.04
CA ARG A 733 59.21 -12.39 -38.16
C ARG A 733 59.30 -11.01 -37.49
N SER A 734 59.09 -9.93 -38.25
CA SER A 734 59.11 -8.55 -37.74
C SER A 734 57.99 -8.26 -36.74
N GLU A 735 56.77 -8.67 -37.10
CA GLU A 735 55.56 -8.44 -36.32
C GLU A 735 55.59 -9.22 -35.00
N LEU A 736 56.03 -10.48 -35.03
CA LEU A 736 56.18 -11.30 -33.83
C LEU A 736 57.25 -10.72 -32.88
N ASN A 737 58.38 -10.21 -33.40
CA ASN A 737 59.37 -9.53 -32.57
C ASN A 737 58.81 -8.27 -31.90
N ILE A 738 57.98 -7.50 -32.61
CA ILE A 738 57.31 -6.32 -32.06
C ILE A 738 56.36 -6.74 -30.93
N LEU A 739 55.53 -7.76 -31.15
CA LEU A 739 54.59 -8.26 -30.14
C LEU A 739 55.31 -8.92 -28.94
N ASP A 740 56.39 -9.66 -29.16
CA ASP A 740 57.23 -10.24 -28.09
C ASP A 740 57.92 -9.12 -27.27
N SER A 741 58.43 -8.07 -27.90
CA SER A 741 58.99 -6.92 -27.18
C SER A 741 57.93 -6.15 -26.39
N LEU A 742 56.73 -6.02 -26.95
CA LEU A 742 55.62 -5.30 -26.34
C LEU A 742 55.00 -6.04 -25.16
N PHE A 743 54.71 -7.33 -25.35
CA PHE A 743 53.99 -8.14 -24.38
C PHE A 743 54.91 -8.97 -23.48
N GLY A 744 56.14 -9.26 -23.92
CA GLY A 744 57.15 -9.96 -23.11
C GLY A 744 57.61 -9.15 -21.89
N ALA A 745 57.62 -7.81 -21.97
CA ALA A 745 57.94 -6.95 -20.83
C ALA A 745 56.83 -6.90 -19.76
N VAL A 746 55.59 -7.28 -20.10
CA VAL A 746 54.42 -7.21 -19.20
C VAL A 746 54.32 -8.46 -18.32
N VAL A 747 54.70 -9.64 -18.83
CA VAL A 747 54.69 -10.91 -18.06
C VAL A 747 55.75 -10.91 -16.94
N SER A 748 56.86 -10.18 -17.11
CA SER A 748 57.90 -10.04 -16.07
C SER A 748 57.50 -9.11 -14.92
N LYS A 749 56.48 -8.25 -15.08
CA LYS A 749 56.00 -7.33 -14.03
C LYS A 749 54.78 -7.85 -13.27
N SER A 750 53.91 -8.66 -13.88
CA SER A 750 52.73 -9.22 -13.20
C SER A 750 53.05 -10.39 -12.26
N ILE A 751 54.17 -11.09 -12.44
CA ILE A 751 54.64 -12.12 -11.50
C ILE A 751 55.21 -11.51 -10.21
N VAL A 752 55.57 -10.23 -10.20
CA VAL A 752 56.11 -9.52 -9.02
C VAL A 752 55.00 -8.91 -8.14
N VAL A 753 53.74 -8.85 -8.60
CA VAL A 753 52.62 -8.26 -7.83
C VAL A 753 51.71 -9.31 -7.16
N ASN A 754 51.84 -10.60 -7.52
CA ASN A 754 51.13 -11.70 -6.82
C ASN A 754 52.02 -12.47 -5.81
N LEU A 755 53.14 -11.86 -5.41
CA LEU A 755 53.94 -12.25 -4.24
C LEU A 755 54.20 -11.00 -3.38
N SER A 756 53.13 -10.38 -2.91
CA SER A 756 53.10 -9.43 -1.79
C SER A 756 51.74 -9.42 -1.13
#